data_AF-A0A7S1NFS2-F1
#
_entry.id   AF-A0A7S1NFS2-F1
#
_cell.length_a   1.000
_cell.length_b   1.000
_cell.length_c   1.000
_cell.angle_alpha   90.00
_cell.angle_beta   90.00
_cell.angle_gamma   90.00
#
_symmetry.space_group_name_H-M   'P 1'
#
loop_
_entity.id
_entity.type
_entity.pdbx_description
1 polymer ?
#
loop_
_entity_poly.entity_id
_entity_poly.type
_entity_poly.pdbx_seq_one_letter_code
_entity_poly.pdbx_strand_id
1 'polypeptide(L)'
;KDRLKQAIREHFMSIGKGWLNLQEKSKEVYEISKLKRFLQMVKYLMEDSLHFLVKKSLWEFVAFIEEVCEFDVTINSMTDVRVAYPGSDQPNPTDKNPLFTVELVESKGEFSYSTPITKFEQAILTMYDKAIMSTHEIPQLEKFVMEQYFWSGTKGTKGPFMDSVPLTDPDVVAGRERLRKAMQRSLEPLSQYLKTYDDLRDLVTLDKNTYTAAFEEEGHTNDEMKVEINRHLKRKGKVLQQIPYYVQVGNYAVDAHNFRHTMANKCQELAKLIMDLINKLGRMRSNKIREEFIRIAAKCQKKPTGVELLYSLKDYIRQVPDQVIQLQAAIQEMLTYYNILEMFQYSLADDDFKAKWEALGWPKKLKGIMQTMNETLETENARFHEIMLLEQEQFGREMDRLQRAIATFSKHTDLGQVAEISVQAKVLQKTTKDLQDKAADFNKKQGLFGDEVVNYKQVYDMSRELQPYARVWLQGSEWVSRFQCWSHDPFDSIDSDEVERTHTATLKEMVTLSKVFKEKPNMLKIVDEIKRQADEFRPMVPIIASLRNPGMKDRHWQALGEKLDMEIRPQETLATLADVYPLIPSKDIIVQSCEVAAKEWDIESKLQDLAMQWEAKEMVIEEYKDTKTYVLRHSDEIQTLLDEHLNIIQQLSFSPFKMYFAEQIEKWENNMALMMEILEYWLEVQRTWLYLEPIFSSEDIVLQLPMLSKKFGKVNSTWRKIMGIAHNNPNALSFCTNTSKLLDQLKDACRALEQIQKGLQDYLGDKRQVFARFYFLSDEELLEILSQGKDPHGMQAHLKKIFEFIDKLIFDEETDSKLVQFVSSEGEVVPFKSPVIPHGNIEEWLGLVQTGMKKAMRPQPGLA
;
A
#
# COMPACT_ATOMS: atom_id res chain seq x y z
N LYS A 1 -83.29 10.69 -30.10
CA LYS A 1 -82.97 11.11 -31.49
C LYS A 1 -84.06 10.70 -32.48
N ASP A 2 -84.37 9.41 -32.60
CA ASP A 2 -85.33 8.93 -33.62
C ASP A 2 -86.78 9.32 -33.36
N ARG A 3 -87.22 9.39 -32.09
CA ARG A 3 -88.56 9.88 -31.73
C ARG A 3 -88.82 11.33 -32.16
N LEU A 4 -87.84 12.23 -31.97
CA LEU A 4 -87.98 13.64 -32.32
C LEU A 4 -87.91 13.84 -33.85
N LYS A 5 -87.00 13.12 -34.50
CA LYS A 5 -86.90 13.04 -35.98
C LYS A 5 -88.22 12.53 -36.58
N GLN A 6 -88.77 11.45 -36.03
CA GLN A 6 -90.00 10.81 -36.49
C GLN A 6 -91.21 11.71 -36.25
N ALA A 7 -91.34 12.32 -35.07
CA ALA A 7 -92.42 13.27 -34.78
C ALA A 7 -92.41 14.46 -35.75
N ILE A 8 -91.24 15.07 -36.00
CA ILE A 8 -91.13 16.18 -36.96
C ILE A 8 -91.45 15.70 -38.39
N ARG A 9 -90.99 14.51 -38.78
CA ARG A 9 -91.32 13.98 -40.11
C ARG A 9 -92.80 13.69 -40.29
N GLU A 10 -93.43 13.00 -39.34
CA GLU A 10 -94.84 12.63 -39.42
C GLU A 10 -95.76 13.87 -39.51
N HIS A 11 -95.47 14.92 -38.73
CA HIS A 11 -96.30 16.13 -38.68
C HIS A 11 -96.06 17.09 -39.86
N PHE A 12 -94.87 17.08 -40.47
CA PHE A 12 -94.55 17.95 -41.60
C PHE A 12 -94.57 17.23 -42.97
N MET A 13 -94.70 15.90 -43.01
CA MET A 13 -94.78 15.12 -44.27
C MET A 13 -96.06 15.43 -45.09
N SER A 14 -97.16 15.79 -44.43
CA SER A 14 -98.43 16.13 -45.08
C SER A 14 -98.44 17.56 -45.66
N ILE A 15 -97.46 18.39 -45.28
CA ILE A 15 -97.33 19.79 -45.70
C ILE A 15 -96.52 19.80 -47.01
N GLY A 16 -97.20 19.78 -48.15
CA GLY A 16 -96.60 19.82 -49.49
C GLY A 16 -95.83 21.12 -49.80
N LYS A 17 -95.44 21.31 -51.07
CA LYS A 17 -94.57 22.43 -51.54
C LYS A 17 -95.00 23.79 -50.95
N GLY A 18 -94.10 24.42 -50.18
CA GLY A 18 -94.33 25.70 -49.51
C GLY A 18 -93.24 26.04 -48.47
N TRP A 19 -93.50 27.01 -47.60
CA TRP A 19 -92.53 27.58 -46.62
C TRP A 19 -92.06 26.60 -45.52
N LEU A 20 -92.61 25.37 -45.46
CA LEU A 20 -92.34 24.33 -44.45
C LEU A 20 -91.81 23.01 -45.06
N ASN A 21 -91.26 23.05 -46.28
CA ASN A 21 -90.84 21.88 -47.03
C ASN A 21 -89.58 21.19 -46.47
N LEU A 22 -89.73 19.95 -45.96
CA LEU A 22 -88.61 19.13 -45.47
C LEU A 22 -87.64 18.63 -46.57
N GLN A 23 -88.06 18.67 -47.84
CA GLN A 23 -87.28 18.24 -49.00
C GLN A 23 -86.60 19.43 -49.73
N GLU A 24 -86.45 20.57 -49.05
CA GLU A 24 -85.81 21.75 -49.63
C GLU A 24 -84.32 21.52 -49.92
N LYS A 25 -83.91 21.87 -51.14
CA LYS A 25 -82.54 21.65 -51.64
C LYS A 25 -81.77 22.97 -51.80
N SER A 26 -82.47 24.10 -51.94
CA SER A 26 -81.85 25.41 -52.09
C SER A 26 -81.52 26.03 -50.73
N LYS A 27 -80.24 26.40 -50.54
CA LYS A 27 -79.76 27.09 -49.33
C LYS A 27 -80.47 28.43 -49.12
N GLU A 28 -80.57 29.26 -50.16
CA GLU A 28 -81.18 30.58 -50.07
C GLU A 28 -82.66 30.52 -49.69
N VAL A 29 -83.38 29.52 -50.22
CA VAL A 29 -84.81 29.32 -49.93
C VAL A 29 -85.01 28.78 -48.52
N TYR A 30 -84.16 27.85 -48.07
CA TYR A 30 -84.23 27.31 -46.71
C TYR A 30 -83.96 28.40 -45.67
N GLU A 31 -82.93 29.23 -45.83
CA GLU A 31 -82.55 30.24 -44.82
C GLU A 31 -83.66 31.28 -44.55
N ILE A 32 -84.47 31.63 -45.56
CA ILE A 32 -85.59 32.55 -45.40
C ILE A 32 -86.93 31.85 -45.08
N SER A 33 -86.94 30.51 -45.02
CA SER A 33 -88.16 29.71 -44.84
C SER A 33 -88.72 29.78 -43.42
N LYS A 34 -90.02 29.49 -43.28
CA LYS A 34 -90.63 29.30 -41.95
C LYS A 34 -90.10 28.03 -41.28
N LEU A 35 -89.66 27.03 -42.06
CA LEU A 35 -89.04 25.81 -41.54
C LEU A 35 -87.75 26.11 -40.81
N LYS A 36 -86.88 26.95 -41.39
CA LYS A 36 -85.64 27.37 -40.74
C LYS A 36 -85.92 28.10 -39.43
N ARG A 37 -86.89 29.02 -39.41
CA ARG A 37 -87.29 29.72 -38.17
C ARG A 37 -87.80 28.75 -37.09
N PHE A 38 -88.60 27.75 -37.48
CA PHE A 38 -89.08 26.71 -36.56
C PHE A 38 -87.95 25.83 -36.04
N LEU A 39 -87.08 25.33 -36.92
CA LEU A 39 -85.93 24.51 -36.53
C LEU A 39 -84.90 25.29 -35.71
N GLN A 40 -84.74 26.60 -35.97
CA GLN A 40 -83.93 27.51 -35.17
C GLN A 40 -84.52 27.70 -33.76
N MET A 41 -85.85 27.80 -33.64
CA MET A 41 -86.53 27.84 -32.33
C MET A 41 -86.31 26.52 -31.56
N VAL A 42 -86.47 25.37 -32.23
CA VAL A 42 -86.21 24.05 -31.62
C VAL A 42 -84.74 23.92 -31.22
N LYS A 43 -83.82 24.40 -32.06
CA LYS A 43 -82.38 24.46 -31.75
C LYS A 43 -82.14 25.26 -30.47
N TYR A 44 -82.66 26.48 -30.35
CA TYR A 44 -82.48 27.28 -29.13
C TYR A 44 -83.08 26.63 -27.89
N LEU A 45 -84.24 25.97 -27.98
CA LEU A 45 -84.82 25.24 -26.85
C LEU A 45 -83.96 24.04 -26.43
N MET A 46 -83.37 23.34 -27.40
CA MET A 46 -82.47 22.22 -27.14
C MET A 46 -81.13 22.70 -26.56
N GLU A 47 -80.59 23.81 -27.04
CA GLU A 47 -79.36 24.44 -26.53
C GLU A 47 -79.56 24.97 -25.10
N ASP A 48 -80.68 25.64 -24.82
CA ASP A 48 -81.03 26.12 -23.46
C ASP A 48 -81.19 24.95 -22.48
N SER A 49 -81.90 23.89 -22.89
CA SER A 49 -82.03 22.68 -22.09
C SER A 49 -80.68 21.99 -21.86
N LEU A 50 -79.82 21.95 -22.90
CA LEU A 50 -78.47 21.39 -22.80
C LEU A 50 -77.60 22.21 -21.85
N HIS A 51 -77.62 23.54 -21.96
CA HIS A 51 -76.88 24.44 -21.05
C HIS A 51 -77.34 24.25 -19.61
N PHE A 52 -78.65 24.21 -19.36
CA PHE A 52 -79.19 23.99 -18.02
C PHE A 52 -78.75 22.64 -17.43
N LEU A 53 -78.90 21.55 -18.20
CA LEU A 53 -78.52 20.21 -17.75
C LEU A 53 -77.01 20.08 -17.50
N VAL A 54 -76.19 20.64 -18.38
CA VAL A 54 -74.73 20.63 -18.25
C VAL A 54 -74.32 21.46 -17.04
N LYS A 55 -74.78 22.71 -16.90
CA LYS A 55 -74.47 23.53 -15.73
C LYS A 55 -74.90 22.83 -14.44
N LYS A 56 -76.13 22.34 -14.36
CA LYS A 56 -76.63 21.63 -13.18
C LYS A 56 -75.75 20.42 -12.82
N SER A 57 -75.43 19.58 -13.79
CA SER A 57 -74.56 18.41 -13.58
C SER A 57 -73.15 18.79 -13.14
N LEU A 58 -72.59 19.88 -13.69
CA LEU A 58 -71.27 20.39 -13.27
C LEU A 58 -71.30 20.92 -11.83
N TRP A 59 -72.34 21.65 -11.44
CA TRP A 59 -72.47 22.14 -10.05
C TRP A 59 -72.69 21.00 -9.06
N GLU A 60 -73.50 19.99 -9.41
CA GLU A 60 -73.67 18.77 -8.60
C GLU A 60 -72.35 18.01 -8.45
N PHE A 61 -71.54 17.91 -9.52
CA PHE A 61 -70.21 17.30 -9.46
C PHE A 61 -69.23 18.10 -8.59
N VAL A 62 -69.22 19.43 -8.70
CA VAL A 62 -68.39 20.31 -7.85
C VAL A 62 -68.77 20.14 -6.37
N ALA A 63 -70.07 20.17 -6.07
CA ALA A 63 -70.56 20.00 -4.71
C ALA A 63 -70.20 18.62 -4.13
N PHE A 64 -70.32 17.56 -4.94
CA PHE A 64 -69.91 16.21 -4.55
C PHE A 64 -68.42 16.14 -4.19
N ILE A 65 -67.53 16.71 -5.01
CA ILE A 65 -66.09 16.70 -4.72
C ILE A 65 -65.76 17.54 -3.48
N GLU A 66 -66.41 18.69 -3.30
CA GLU A 66 -66.22 19.51 -2.09
C GLU A 66 -66.65 18.77 -0.82
N GLU A 67 -67.81 18.12 -0.83
CA GLU A 67 -68.32 17.33 0.30
C GLU A 67 -67.38 16.17 0.65
N VAL A 68 -66.87 15.46 -0.36
CA VAL A 68 -65.94 14.33 -0.13
C VAL A 68 -64.57 14.84 0.31
N CYS A 69 -64.15 16.04 -0.08
CA CYS A 69 -62.91 16.68 0.37
C CYS A 69 -63.04 17.42 1.72
N GLU A 70 -64.22 17.43 2.33
CA GLU A 70 -64.47 18.07 3.62
C GLU A 70 -64.21 17.09 4.77
N PHE A 71 -62.97 17.13 5.29
CA PHE A 71 -62.53 16.34 6.43
C PHE A 71 -61.35 17.02 7.13
N ASP A 72 -61.10 16.62 8.37
CA ASP A 72 -59.90 16.96 9.12
C ASP A 72 -59.12 15.69 9.45
N VAL A 73 -57.82 15.69 9.13
CA VAL A 73 -56.92 14.54 9.38
C VAL A 73 -55.95 14.89 10.50
N THR A 74 -55.88 14.02 11.50
CA THR A 74 -54.85 14.07 12.55
C THR A 74 -53.89 12.90 12.37
N ILE A 75 -52.59 13.20 12.26
CA ILE A 75 -51.52 12.21 12.04
C ILE A 75 -50.65 12.16 13.29
N ASN A 76 -50.74 11.07 14.06
CA ASN A 76 -49.92 10.89 15.27
C ASN A 76 -48.70 10.00 14.99
N SER A 77 -48.83 9.02 14.09
CA SER A 77 -47.76 8.10 13.72
C SER A 77 -48.05 7.44 12.36
N MET A 78 -47.16 6.55 11.92
CA MET A 78 -47.36 5.73 10.72
C MET A 78 -48.64 4.88 10.81
N THR A 79 -49.08 4.46 12.01
CA THR A 79 -50.25 3.58 12.22
C THR A 79 -51.49 4.28 12.74
N ASP A 80 -51.35 5.40 13.46
CA ASP A 80 -52.46 6.16 14.03
C ASP A 80 -52.73 7.42 13.19
N VAL A 81 -53.58 7.25 12.17
CA VAL A 81 -54.14 8.31 11.36
C VAL A 81 -55.66 8.33 11.56
N ARG A 82 -56.18 9.49 11.97
CA ARG A 82 -57.61 9.67 12.24
C ARG A 82 -58.20 10.68 11.27
N VAL A 83 -59.25 10.27 10.57
CA VAL A 83 -60.02 11.12 9.66
C VAL A 83 -61.37 11.43 10.30
N ALA A 84 -61.60 12.70 10.60
CA ALA A 84 -62.87 13.22 11.10
C ALA A 84 -63.65 13.86 9.94
N TYR A 85 -64.91 13.47 9.78
CA TYR A 85 -65.80 14.06 8.79
C TYR A 85 -66.88 14.90 9.49
N PRO A 86 -67.29 16.04 8.92
CA PRO A 86 -68.40 16.83 9.44
C PRO A 86 -69.67 15.98 9.58
N GLY A 87 -70.27 15.97 10.79
CA GLY A 87 -71.50 15.24 11.08
C GLY A 87 -71.35 13.76 11.46
N SER A 88 -70.12 13.23 11.61
CA SER A 88 -69.85 11.89 12.11
C SER A 88 -69.24 11.93 13.51
N ASP A 89 -69.83 11.23 14.48
CA ASP A 89 -69.29 11.10 15.84
C ASP A 89 -68.17 10.05 15.93
N GLN A 90 -67.95 9.25 14.86
CA GLN A 90 -66.90 8.23 14.79
C GLN A 90 -65.74 8.68 13.89
N PRO A 91 -64.47 8.51 14.33
CA PRO A 91 -63.30 8.64 13.45
C PRO A 91 -63.25 7.46 12.47
N ASN A 92 -62.95 7.73 11.20
CA ASN A 92 -62.92 6.74 10.10
C ASN A 92 -64.26 5.98 9.89
N PRO A 93 -65.37 6.67 9.55
CA PRO A 93 -66.66 6.04 9.31
C PRO A 93 -66.63 5.08 8.10
N THR A 94 -67.16 3.87 8.27
CA THR A 94 -67.11 2.78 7.29
C THR A 94 -67.89 3.07 5.99
N ASP A 95 -68.80 4.03 6.05
CA ASP A 95 -69.67 4.42 4.93
C ASP A 95 -68.99 5.42 3.96
N LYS A 96 -67.81 5.95 4.31
CA LYS A 96 -67.07 6.91 3.48
C LYS A 96 -65.78 6.30 2.91
N ASN A 97 -65.83 5.90 1.64
CA ASN A 97 -64.68 5.34 0.92
C ASN A 97 -63.74 6.43 0.35
N PRO A 98 -62.41 6.22 0.37
CA PRO A 98 -61.45 7.12 -0.27
C PRO A 98 -61.62 7.16 -1.80
N LEU A 99 -61.35 8.32 -2.40
CA LEU A 99 -61.45 8.53 -3.85
C LEU A 99 -60.31 7.88 -4.63
N PHE A 100 -59.11 7.81 -4.03
CA PHE A 100 -57.90 7.34 -4.69
C PHE A 100 -57.23 6.24 -3.88
N THR A 101 -56.62 5.30 -4.58
CA THR A 101 -55.65 4.36 -4.01
C THR A 101 -54.27 4.69 -4.53
N VAL A 102 -53.29 4.75 -3.65
CA VAL A 102 -51.92 5.08 -3.99
C VAL A 102 -50.95 4.20 -3.21
N GLU A 103 -49.85 3.81 -3.84
CA GLU A 103 -48.82 2.98 -3.21
C GLU A 103 -47.68 3.86 -2.72
N LEU A 104 -47.18 3.58 -1.52
CA LEU A 104 -45.95 4.18 -1.00
C LEU A 104 -44.75 3.49 -1.63
N VAL A 105 -43.84 4.27 -2.23
CA VAL A 105 -42.67 3.75 -2.93
C VAL A 105 -41.41 4.50 -2.53
N GLU A 106 -40.28 3.80 -2.59
CA GLU A 106 -38.95 4.38 -2.50
C GLU A 106 -38.43 4.66 -3.92
N SER A 107 -38.03 5.89 -4.22
CA SER A 107 -37.46 6.28 -5.51
C SER A 107 -36.23 7.16 -5.30
N LYS A 108 -35.08 6.73 -5.84
CA LYS A 108 -33.81 7.49 -5.85
C LYS A 108 -33.37 8.03 -4.47
N GLY A 109 -33.59 7.29 -3.41
CA GLY A 109 -33.18 7.72 -2.07
C GLY A 109 -34.25 8.47 -1.27
N GLU A 110 -35.44 8.67 -1.85
CA GLU A 110 -36.55 9.41 -1.23
C GLU A 110 -37.85 8.61 -1.18
N PHE A 111 -38.69 8.92 -0.20
CA PHE A 111 -40.03 8.39 -0.09
C PHE A 111 -40.97 9.19 -0.97
N SER A 112 -41.76 8.50 -1.78
CA SER A 112 -42.71 9.12 -2.70
C SER A 112 -43.92 8.21 -2.88
N TYR A 113 -44.94 8.75 -3.52
CA TYR A 113 -46.12 7.97 -3.90
C TYR A 113 -46.01 7.51 -5.35
N SER A 114 -46.58 6.36 -5.68
CA SER A 114 -46.57 5.80 -7.05
C SER A 114 -47.16 6.76 -8.09
N THR A 115 -48.12 7.60 -7.65
CA THR A 115 -48.63 8.74 -8.39
C THR A 115 -48.19 10.05 -7.71
N PRO A 116 -47.51 10.97 -8.41
CA PRO A 116 -47.19 12.29 -7.87
C PRO A 116 -48.43 13.03 -7.37
N ILE A 117 -48.31 13.68 -6.21
CA ILE A 117 -49.39 14.38 -5.50
C ILE A 117 -50.12 15.40 -6.40
N THR A 118 -49.38 16.05 -7.31
CA THR A 118 -49.93 17.04 -8.26
C THR A 118 -50.87 16.45 -9.31
N LYS A 119 -50.77 15.14 -9.61
CA LYS A 119 -51.61 14.50 -10.64
C LYS A 119 -53.04 14.26 -10.18
N PHE A 120 -53.31 14.18 -8.87
CA PHE A 120 -54.67 13.97 -8.37
C PHE A 120 -55.58 15.18 -8.64
N GLU A 121 -55.09 16.40 -8.40
CA GLU A 121 -55.79 17.63 -8.78
C GLU A 121 -56.03 17.65 -10.30
N GLN A 122 -54.99 17.41 -11.10
CA GLN A 122 -55.07 17.42 -12.55
C GLN A 122 -56.08 16.40 -13.10
N ALA A 123 -56.18 15.21 -12.49
CA ALA A 123 -57.11 14.17 -12.93
C ALA A 123 -58.57 14.62 -12.80
N ILE A 124 -58.95 15.21 -11.66
CA ILE A 124 -60.31 15.71 -11.42
C ILE A 124 -60.63 16.89 -12.34
N LEU A 125 -59.72 17.84 -12.49
CA LEU A 125 -59.91 18.98 -13.40
C LEU A 125 -60.01 18.55 -14.87
N THR A 126 -59.18 17.59 -15.29
CA THR A 126 -59.24 17.04 -16.65
C THR A 126 -60.55 16.30 -16.89
N MET A 127 -61.06 15.57 -15.89
CA MET A 127 -62.35 14.89 -15.99
C MET A 127 -63.51 15.89 -16.11
N TYR A 128 -63.46 16.98 -15.33
CA TYR A 128 -64.42 18.09 -15.41
C TYR A 128 -64.44 18.73 -16.81
N ASP A 129 -63.27 19.05 -17.36
CA ASP A 129 -63.19 19.66 -18.70
C ASP A 129 -63.62 18.68 -19.81
N LYS A 130 -63.25 17.39 -19.70
CA LYS A 130 -63.68 16.35 -20.65
C LYS A 130 -65.20 16.14 -20.64
N ALA A 131 -65.85 16.23 -19.49
CA ALA A 131 -67.30 16.15 -19.38
C ALA A 131 -67.98 17.27 -20.19
N ILE A 132 -67.44 18.48 -20.13
CA ILE A 132 -67.92 19.63 -20.91
C ILE A 132 -67.67 19.41 -22.40
N MET A 133 -66.45 19.05 -22.79
CA MET A 133 -66.09 18.81 -24.20
C MET A 133 -66.96 17.74 -24.86
N SER A 134 -67.38 16.71 -24.10
CA SER A 134 -68.26 15.65 -24.60
C SER A 134 -69.62 16.16 -25.08
N THR A 135 -70.07 17.32 -24.56
CA THR A 135 -71.35 17.94 -24.94
C THR A 135 -71.26 18.76 -26.22
N HIS A 136 -70.06 19.19 -26.61
CA HIS A 136 -69.81 19.98 -27.83
C HIS A 136 -69.96 19.12 -29.10
N GLU A 137 -69.92 17.80 -28.97
CA GLU A 137 -70.12 16.86 -30.08
C GLU A 137 -71.60 16.56 -30.38
N ILE A 138 -72.56 17.20 -29.71
CA ILE A 138 -73.99 16.94 -29.91
C ILE A 138 -74.44 17.56 -31.24
N PRO A 139 -74.87 16.76 -32.24
CA PRO A 139 -75.22 17.27 -33.56
C PRO A 139 -76.59 17.99 -33.55
N GLN A 140 -76.73 19.06 -34.34
CA GLN A 140 -78.01 19.76 -34.50
C GLN A 140 -79.08 18.85 -35.13
N LEU A 141 -80.34 19.07 -34.73
CA LEU A 141 -81.48 18.29 -35.19
C LEU A 141 -81.72 18.39 -36.70
N GLU A 142 -81.43 19.57 -37.27
CA GLU A 142 -81.63 19.89 -38.68
C GLU A 142 -80.95 18.87 -39.60
N LYS A 143 -79.74 18.41 -39.23
CA LYS A 143 -78.98 17.37 -39.93
C LYS A 143 -79.76 16.06 -40.09
N PHE A 144 -80.56 15.70 -39.11
CA PHE A 144 -81.31 14.45 -39.12
C PHE A 144 -82.69 14.58 -39.76
N VAL A 145 -83.25 15.78 -39.76
CA VAL A 145 -84.57 16.06 -40.33
C VAL A 145 -84.45 16.30 -41.84
N MET A 146 -83.51 17.14 -42.28
CA MET A 146 -83.29 17.50 -43.69
C MET A 146 -82.23 16.60 -44.35
N GLU A 147 -82.66 15.47 -44.89
CA GLU A 147 -81.77 14.51 -45.58
C GLU A 147 -81.36 14.97 -47.00
N GLN A 148 -82.17 15.81 -47.65
CA GLN A 148 -81.89 16.29 -49.03
C GLN A 148 -81.16 17.64 -49.07
N TYR A 149 -80.87 18.24 -47.92
CA TYR A 149 -80.17 19.51 -47.80
C TYR A 149 -78.65 19.31 -47.72
N PHE A 150 -77.89 20.08 -48.48
CA PHE A 150 -76.43 19.99 -48.45
C PHE A 150 -75.87 20.78 -47.26
N TRP A 151 -75.48 20.06 -46.22
CA TRP A 151 -74.74 20.63 -45.09
C TRP A 151 -73.30 20.89 -45.53
N SER A 152 -72.91 22.16 -45.67
CA SER A 152 -71.53 22.53 -46.00
C SER A 152 -70.59 22.12 -44.87
N GLY A 153 -69.94 20.97 -45.04
CA GLY A 153 -68.84 20.51 -44.21
C GLY A 153 -67.81 19.84 -45.11
N THR A 154 -66.58 20.38 -45.12
CA THR A 154 -65.42 19.74 -45.75
C THR A 154 -65.30 18.30 -45.23
N LYS A 155 -65.06 17.36 -46.15
CA LYS A 155 -64.90 15.91 -45.89
C LYS A 155 -64.30 15.65 -44.50
N GLY A 156 -65.10 15.10 -43.58
CA GLY A 156 -64.66 14.66 -42.26
C GLY A 156 -65.19 15.46 -41.06
N THR A 157 -65.72 16.67 -41.23
CA THR A 157 -66.36 17.40 -40.11
C THR A 157 -67.82 17.00 -39.96
N LYS A 158 -68.20 16.60 -38.73
CA LYS A 158 -69.50 16.02 -38.36
C LYS A 158 -70.70 17.00 -38.44
N GLY A 159 -70.77 17.93 -39.40
CA GLY A 159 -71.93 18.83 -39.58
C GLY A 159 -72.12 19.82 -38.41
N PRO A 160 -73.18 20.62 -38.40
CA PRO A 160 -73.35 21.64 -37.38
C PRO A 160 -73.71 21.02 -36.02
N PHE A 161 -72.95 21.39 -34.98
CA PHE A 161 -73.18 20.96 -33.60
C PHE A 161 -74.00 22.00 -32.82
N MET A 162 -74.65 21.56 -31.75
CA MET A 162 -75.28 22.47 -30.80
C MET A 162 -74.23 23.30 -30.10
N ASP A 163 -74.56 24.56 -29.85
CA ASP A 163 -73.76 25.39 -28.96
C ASP A 163 -74.01 24.92 -27.52
N SER A 164 -72.95 24.49 -26.84
CA SER A 164 -72.99 24.04 -25.45
C SER A 164 -72.18 24.98 -24.57
N VAL A 165 -72.08 24.69 -23.27
CA VAL A 165 -71.37 25.56 -22.32
C VAL A 165 -69.88 25.64 -22.69
N PRO A 166 -69.31 26.84 -22.95
CA PRO A 166 -67.90 26.98 -23.27
C PRO A 166 -67.03 26.79 -22.03
N LEU A 167 -65.77 26.35 -22.22
CA LEU A 167 -64.80 26.19 -21.12
C LEU A 167 -64.42 27.51 -20.43
N THR A 168 -64.72 28.64 -21.08
CA THR A 168 -64.51 30.01 -20.60
C THR A 168 -65.74 30.62 -19.93
N ASP A 169 -66.85 29.88 -19.82
CA ASP A 169 -68.04 30.35 -19.10
C ASP A 169 -67.66 30.69 -17.63
N PRO A 170 -68.08 31.85 -17.09
CA PRO A 170 -67.76 32.24 -15.72
C PRO A 170 -68.13 31.18 -14.66
N ASP A 171 -69.24 30.47 -14.84
CA ASP A 171 -69.68 29.42 -13.90
C ASP A 171 -68.75 28.20 -13.96
N VAL A 172 -68.27 27.86 -15.15
CA VAL A 172 -67.32 26.75 -15.36
C VAL A 172 -65.95 27.10 -14.77
N VAL A 173 -65.48 28.34 -14.96
CA VAL A 173 -64.22 28.81 -14.38
C VAL A 173 -64.31 28.83 -12.84
N ALA A 174 -65.42 29.30 -12.29
CA ALA A 174 -65.68 29.28 -10.85
C ALA A 174 -65.73 27.84 -10.30
N GLY A 175 -66.41 26.91 -11.00
CA GLY A 175 -66.43 25.49 -10.64
C GLY A 175 -65.03 24.85 -10.66
N ARG A 176 -64.21 25.17 -11.67
CA ARG A 176 -62.83 24.68 -11.78
C ARG A 176 -61.96 25.15 -10.60
N GLU A 177 -62.11 26.41 -10.19
CA GLU A 177 -61.37 26.96 -9.06
C GLU A 177 -61.82 26.37 -7.71
N ARG A 178 -63.12 26.11 -7.55
CA ARG A 178 -63.66 25.41 -6.37
C ARG A 178 -63.10 23.99 -6.25
N LEU A 179 -63.13 23.21 -7.33
CA LEU A 179 -62.54 21.88 -7.40
C LEU A 179 -61.05 21.90 -7.05
N ARG A 180 -60.30 22.86 -7.60
CA ARG A 180 -58.87 23.04 -7.29
C ARG A 180 -58.64 23.25 -5.81
N LYS A 181 -59.36 24.20 -5.18
CA LYS A 181 -59.20 24.49 -3.75
C LYS A 181 -59.54 23.28 -2.87
N ALA A 182 -60.63 22.58 -3.18
CA ALA A 182 -61.02 21.37 -2.47
C ALA A 182 -59.95 20.26 -2.57
N MET A 183 -59.44 20.03 -3.78
CA MET A 183 -58.38 19.04 -4.01
C MET A 183 -57.07 19.42 -3.32
N GLN A 184 -56.64 20.68 -3.41
CA GLN A 184 -55.40 21.14 -2.76
C GLN A 184 -55.45 20.98 -1.24
N ARG A 185 -56.57 21.32 -0.60
CA ARG A 185 -56.77 21.08 0.84
C ARG A 185 -56.69 19.59 1.17
N SER A 186 -57.26 18.72 0.34
CA SER A 186 -57.22 17.27 0.56
C SER A 186 -55.80 16.68 0.48
N LEU A 187 -54.89 17.30 -0.28
CA LEU A 187 -53.53 16.80 -0.53
C LEU A 187 -52.53 17.14 0.60
N GLU A 188 -52.84 18.13 1.43
CA GLU A 188 -51.96 18.57 2.52
C GLU A 188 -51.72 17.46 3.56
N PRO A 189 -52.75 16.77 4.10
CA PRO A 189 -52.54 15.62 4.98
C PRO A 189 -51.73 14.49 4.35
N LEU A 190 -51.91 14.21 3.06
CA LEU A 190 -51.16 13.19 2.34
C LEU A 190 -49.66 13.51 2.28
N SER A 191 -49.33 14.80 2.12
CA SER A 191 -47.95 15.29 2.15
C SER A 191 -47.34 15.25 3.54
N GLN A 192 -48.13 15.54 4.58
CA GLN A 192 -47.70 15.44 5.99
C GLN A 192 -47.47 13.98 6.40
N TYR A 193 -48.31 13.05 5.96
CA TYR A 193 -48.17 11.63 6.26
C TYR A 193 -46.86 11.04 5.72
N LEU A 194 -46.44 11.48 4.53
CA LEU A 194 -45.17 11.05 3.92
C LEU A 194 -43.95 11.37 4.80
N LYS A 195 -43.98 12.47 5.55
CA LYS A 195 -42.89 12.88 6.45
C LYS A 195 -42.74 11.97 7.68
N THR A 196 -43.79 11.23 8.05
CA THR A 196 -43.70 10.27 9.18
C THR A 196 -42.70 9.15 8.92
N TYR A 197 -42.29 8.94 7.66
CA TYR A 197 -41.31 7.94 7.25
C TYR A 197 -39.86 8.43 7.26
N ASP A 198 -39.60 9.71 7.53
CA ASP A 198 -38.24 10.28 7.49
C ASP A 198 -37.26 9.59 8.46
N ASP A 199 -37.73 9.02 9.57
CA ASP A 199 -36.94 8.22 10.52
C ASP A 199 -36.32 6.95 9.90
N LEU A 200 -36.79 6.53 8.71
CA LEU A 200 -36.28 5.37 7.97
C LEU A 200 -35.35 5.78 6.82
N ARG A 201 -35.08 7.08 6.64
CA ARG A 201 -34.29 7.59 5.52
C ARG A 201 -32.86 7.07 5.52
N ASP A 202 -32.28 6.83 6.70
CA ASP A 202 -30.94 6.25 6.85
C ASP A 202 -30.82 4.88 6.19
N LEU A 203 -31.86 4.03 6.25
CA LEU A 203 -31.87 2.71 5.59
C LEU A 203 -31.84 2.80 4.06
N VAL A 204 -32.27 3.93 3.52
CA VAL A 204 -32.39 4.18 2.09
C VAL A 204 -31.12 4.83 1.53
N THR A 205 -30.50 5.72 2.31
CA THR A 205 -29.27 6.42 1.91
C THR A 205 -28.00 5.60 2.13
N LEU A 206 -28.06 4.53 2.93
CA LEU A 206 -26.90 3.72 3.27
C LEU A 206 -26.40 2.88 2.09
N ASP A 207 -25.17 3.13 1.64
CA ASP A 207 -24.51 2.27 0.67
C ASP A 207 -23.97 0.99 1.33
N LYS A 208 -24.30 -0.17 0.73
CA LYS A 208 -23.95 -1.49 1.26
C LYS A 208 -22.45 -1.74 1.31
N ASN A 209 -21.70 -1.24 0.31
CA ASN A 209 -20.27 -1.46 0.22
C ASN A 209 -19.53 -0.54 1.20
N THR A 210 -19.92 0.73 1.27
CA THR A 210 -19.37 1.68 2.25
C THR A 210 -19.62 1.20 3.67
N TYR A 211 -20.83 0.71 3.98
CA TYR A 211 -21.14 0.16 5.30
C TYR A 211 -20.24 -1.04 5.66
N THR A 212 -20.10 -1.99 4.74
CA THR A 212 -19.30 -3.20 4.99
C THR A 212 -17.81 -2.88 5.14
N ALA A 213 -17.29 -1.95 4.33
CA ALA A 213 -15.90 -1.53 4.39
C ALA A 213 -15.57 -0.80 5.69
N ALA A 214 -16.41 0.17 6.10
CA ALA A 214 -16.23 0.89 7.36
C ALA A 214 -16.30 -0.08 8.56
N PHE A 215 -17.26 -1.01 8.56
CA PHE A 215 -17.43 -1.97 9.63
C PHE A 215 -16.27 -2.98 9.73
N GLU A 216 -15.65 -3.34 8.59
CA GLU A 216 -14.43 -4.16 8.54
C GLU A 216 -13.19 -3.38 9.04
N GLU A 217 -13.08 -2.09 8.73
CA GLU A 217 -11.98 -1.22 9.18
C GLU A 217 -12.00 -0.95 10.70
N GLU A 218 -13.19 -0.84 11.29
CA GLU A 218 -13.37 -0.63 12.73
C GLU A 218 -12.91 -1.82 13.61
N GLY A 219 -12.68 -3.01 13.02
CA GLY A 219 -12.01 -4.11 13.72
C GLY A 219 -12.78 -4.73 14.89
N HIS A 220 -14.11 -4.82 14.78
CA HIS A 220 -14.99 -5.32 15.84
C HIS A 220 -14.68 -6.74 16.31
N THR A 221 -14.98 -6.99 17.59
CA THR A 221 -14.93 -8.33 18.19
C THR A 221 -16.14 -9.18 17.80
N ASN A 222 -16.02 -10.50 17.94
CA ASN A 222 -17.09 -11.45 17.62
C ASN A 222 -18.39 -11.19 18.40
N ASP A 223 -18.30 -10.77 19.66
CA ASP A 223 -19.46 -10.45 20.48
C ASP A 223 -20.13 -9.14 20.03
N GLU A 224 -19.36 -8.13 19.64
CA GLU A 224 -19.89 -6.88 19.08
C GLU A 224 -20.60 -7.13 17.75
N MET A 225 -20.02 -7.93 16.85
CA MET A 225 -20.67 -8.31 15.60
C MET A 225 -22.00 -9.05 15.84
N LYS A 226 -22.06 -9.92 16.87
CA LYS A 226 -23.30 -10.61 17.28
C LYS A 226 -24.35 -9.65 17.83
N VAL A 227 -23.94 -8.66 18.64
CA VAL A 227 -24.85 -7.62 19.15
C VAL A 227 -25.41 -6.81 17.98
N GLU A 228 -24.57 -6.49 17.00
CA GLU A 228 -24.92 -5.71 15.82
C GLU A 228 -25.91 -6.44 14.90
N ILE A 229 -25.70 -7.73 14.63
CA ILE A 229 -26.66 -8.58 13.90
C ILE A 229 -28.03 -8.56 14.60
N ASN A 230 -28.05 -8.74 15.93
CA ASN A 230 -29.28 -8.68 16.71
C ASN A 230 -29.94 -7.30 16.68
N ARG A 231 -29.16 -6.22 16.62
CA ARG A 231 -29.67 -4.84 16.50
C ARG A 231 -30.47 -4.68 15.21
N HIS A 232 -29.92 -5.11 14.07
CA HIS A 232 -30.60 -5.06 12.77
C HIS A 232 -31.83 -5.97 12.70
N LEU A 233 -31.75 -7.19 13.24
CA LEU A 233 -32.90 -8.10 13.27
C LEU A 233 -34.03 -7.59 14.18
N LYS A 234 -33.71 -6.95 15.32
CA LYS A 234 -34.70 -6.26 16.16
C LYS A 234 -35.30 -5.06 15.43
N ARG A 235 -34.48 -4.28 14.71
CA ARG A 235 -34.96 -3.15 13.89
C ARG A 235 -35.92 -3.62 12.79
N LYS A 236 -35.63 -4.73 12.11
CA LYS A 236 -36.56 -5.39 11.18
C LYS A 236 -37.92 -5.66 11.82
N GLY A 237 -37.92 -6.23 13.03
CA GLY A 237 -39.16 -6.49 13.79
C GLY A 237 -39.94 -5.21 14.09
N LYS A 238 -39.25 -4.14 14.50
CA LYS A 238 -39.87 -2.82 14.72
C LYS A 238 -40.47 -2.23 13.45
N VAL A 239 -39.76 -2.27 12.33
CA VAL A 239 -40.24 -1.79 11.02
C VAL A 239 -41.53 -2.50 10.61
N LEU A 240 -41.58 -3.83 10.76
CA LEU A 240 -42.79 -4.61 10.48
C LEU A 240 -43.97 -4.24 11.41
N GLN A 241 -43.71 -3.82 12.65
CA GLN A 241 -44.77 -3.40 13.57
C GLN A 241 -45.22 -1.95 13.35
N GLN A 242 -44.30 -1.06 12.96
CA GLN A 242 -44.53 0.38 12.81
C GLN A 242 -45.18 0.75 11.47
N ILE A 243 -44.96 -0.02 10.40
CA ILE A 243 -45.57 0.27 9.10
C ILE A 243 -46.86 -0.56 8.96
N PRO A 244 -48.04 0.05 8.77
CA PRO A 244 -49.28 -0.67 8.50
C PRO A 244 -49.29 -1.26 7.08
N TYR A 245 -50.21 -2.17 6.81
CA TYR A 245 -50.43 -2.64 5.43
C TYR A 245 -51.20 -1.62 4.59
N TYR A 246 -52.26 -1.06 5.16
CA TYR A 246 -53.12 -0.07 4.53
C TYR A 246 -53.49 1.00 5.56
N VAL A 247 -53.55 2.25 5.13
CA VAL A 247 -54.01 3.37 5.94
C VAL A 247 -54.86 4.33 5.11
N GLN A 248 -55.88 4.91 5.71
CA GLN A 248 -56.67 5.96 5.08
C GLN A 248 -56.16 7.33 5.55
N VAL A 249 -55.81 8.18 4.59
CA VAL A 249 -55.38 9.56 4.81
C VAL A 249 -56.35 10.45 4.03
N GLY A 250 -57.45 10.85 4.67
CA GLY A 250 -58.52 11.60 4.01
C GLY A 250 -59.12 10.80 2.84
N ASN A 251 -58.98 11.34 1.63
CA ASN A 251 -59.47 10.74 0.38
C ASN A 251 -58.51 9.75 -0.29
N TYR A 252 -57.43 9.39 0.39
CA TYR A 252 -56.38 8.52 -0.16
C TYR A 252 -56.25 7.26 0.68
N ALA A 253 -56.46 6.09 0.07
CA ALA A 253 -56.04 4.81 0.61
C ALA A 253 -54.56 4.58 0.24
N VAL A 254 -53.68 4.68 1.22
CA VAL A 254 -52.24 4.45 1.04
C VAL A 254 -51.95 2.97 1.30
N ASP A 255 -51.50 2.28 0.27
CA ASP A 255 -50.97 0.91 0.35
C ASP A 255 -49.46 0.99 0.66
N ALA A 256 -49.07 0.44 1.81
CA ALA A 256 -47.69 0.36 2.25
C ALA A 256 -47.20 -1.09 2.36
N HIS A 257 -47.94 -2.07 1.82
CA HIS A 257 -47.61 -3.49 1.93
C HIS A 257 -46.23 -3.82 1.35
N ASN A 258 -45.98 -3.44 0.09
CA ASN A 258 -44.69 -3.69 -0.58
C ASN A 258 -43.56 -2.90 0.08
N PHE A 259 -43.80 -1.62 0.40
CA PHE A 259 -42.83 -0.76 1.08
C PHE A 259 -42.38 -1.33 2.43
N ARG A 260 -43.33 -1.82 3.24
CA ARG A 260 -43.08 -2.49 4.53
C ARG A 260 -42.14 -3.68 4.37
N HIS A 261 -42.39 -4.52 3.38
CA HIS A 261 -41.52 -5.67 3.10
C HIS A 261 -40.14 -5.23 2.61
N THR A 262 -40.05 -4.24 1.74
CA THR A 262 -38.78 -3.69 1.24
C THR A 262 -37.92 -3.15 2.38
N MET A 263 -38.47 -2.32 3.27
CA MET A 263 -37.71 -1.75 4.40
C MET A 263 -37.29 -2.83 5.40
N ALA A 264 -38.15 -3.80 5.69
CA ALA A 264 -37.81 -4.94 6.54
C ALA A 264 -36.70 -5.81 5.93
N ASN A 265 -36.71 -5.99 4.61
CA ASN A 265 -35.67 -6.72 3.89
C ASN A 265 -34.34 -5.97 3.92
N LYS A 266 -34.31 -4.65 3.80
CA LYS A 266 -33.07 -3.85 3.93
C LYS A 266 -32.40 -4.06 5.30
N CYS A 267 -33.17 -4.07 6.39
CA CYS A 267 -32.61 -4.41 7.71
C CYS A 267 -32.06 -5.85 7.78
N GLN A 268 -32.74 -6.82 7.13
CA GLN A 268 -32.25 -8.19 7.03
C GLN A 268 -30.97 -8.30 6.21
N GLU A 269 -30.86 -7.53 5.13
CA GLU A 269 -29.66 -7.48 4.29
C GLU A 269 -28.46 -6.95 5.06
N LEU A 270 -28.62 -5.89 5.87
CA LEU A 270 -27.54 -5.39 6.73
C LEU A 270 -27.05 -6.43 7.74
N ALA A 271 -27.99 -7.15 8.39
CA ALA A 271 -27.64 -8.27 9.25
C ALA A 271 -26.89 -9.38 8.47
N LYS A 272 -27.31 -9.65 7.22
CA LYS A 272 -26.67 -10.62 6.35
C LYS A 272 -25.25 -10.20 5.94
N LEU A 273 -25.01 -8.94 5.63
CA LEU A 273 -23.67 -8.44 5.28
C LEU A 273 -22.66 -8.69 6.40
N ILE A 274 -23.06 -8.51 7.66
CA ILE A 274 -22.21 -8.81 8.82
C ILE A 274 -21.97 -10.32 8.94
N MET A 275 -23.00 -11.15 8.73
CA MET A 275 -22.84 -12.61 8.69
C MET A 275 -21.91 -13.07 7.56
N ASP A 276 -22.02 -12.45 6.37
CA ASP A 276 -21.15 -12.71 5.23
C ASP A 276 -19.69 -12.34 5.57
N LEU A 277 -19.48 -11.22 6.29
CA LEU A 277 -18.17 -10.82 6.81
C LEU A 277 -17.61 -11.82 7.84
N ILE A 278 -18.41 -12.25 8.82
CA ILE A 278 -18.01 -13.28 9.78
C ILE A 278 -17.63 -14.57 9.05
N ASN A 279 -18.38 -14.98 8.04
CA ASN A 279 -18.05 -16.16 7.22
C ASN A 279 -16.73 -15.97 6.45
N LYS A 280 -16.49 -14.79 5.87
CA LYS A 280 -15.22 -14.43 5.22
C LYS A 280 -14.05 -14.56 6.21
N LEU A 281 -14.16 -14.00 7.40
CA LEU A 281 -13.13 -14.08 8.46
C LEU A 281 -12.89 -15.54 8.89
N GLY A 282 -13.97 -16.30 9.14
CA GLY A 282 -13.92 -17.72 9.48
C GLY A 282 -13.23 -18.57 8.40
N ARG A 283 -13.55 -18.33 7.11
CA ARG A 283 -12.91 -18.99 5.97
C ARG A 283 -11.42 -18.70 5.92
N MET A 284 -11.03 -17.42 6.02
CA MET A 284 -9.61 -17.03 5.99
C MET A 284 -8.83 -17.73 7.10
N ARG A 285 -9.40 -17.79 8.30
CA ARG A 285 -8.78 -18.46 9.45
C ARG A 285 -8.68 -19.97 9.26
N SER A 286 -9.74 -20.61 8.77
CA SER A 286 -9.76 -22.04 8.43
C SER A 286 -8.67 -22.41 7.42
N ASN A 287 -8.52 -21.61 6.38
CA ASN A 287 -7.51 -21.82 5.34
C ASN A 287 -6.09 -21.67 5.88
N LYS A 288 -5.82 -20.64 6.69
CA LYS A 288 -4.51 -20.44 7.32
C LYS A 288 -4.12 -21.65 8.18
N ILE A 289 -5.04 -22.13 9.02
CA ILE A 289 -4.82 -23.31 9.87
C ILE A 289 -4.50 -24.55 9.00
N ARG A 290 -5.30 -24.78 7.94
CA ARG A 290 -5.10 -25.88 6.99
C ARG A 290 -3.71 -25.82 6.34
N GLU A 291 -3.28 -24.65 5.89
CA GLU A 291 -1.98 -24.45 5.26
C GLU A 291 -0.81 -24.70 6.20
N GLU A 292 -0.91 -24.32 7.48
CA GLU A 292 0.10 -24.67 8.49
C GLU A 292 0.18 -26.18 8.71
N PHE A 293 -0.96 -26.87 8.86
CA PHE A 293 -0.97 -28.33 9.00
C PHE A 293 -0.40 -29.04 7.78
N ILE A 294 -0.70 -28.58 6.56
CA ILE A 294 -0.13 -29.12 5.32
C ILE A 294 1.38 -28.94 5.29
N ARG A 295 1.90 -27.77 5.69
CA ARG A 295 3.34 -27.50 5.76
C ARG A 295 4.05 -28.41 6.75
N ILE A 296 3.47 -28.59 7.95
CA ILE A 296 4.01 -29.50 8.96
C ILE A 296 4.01 -30.94 8.43
N ALA A 297 2.89 -31.40 7.86
CA ALA A 297 2.77 -32.74 7.29
C ALA A 297 3.79 -32.99 6.16
N ALA A 298 3.95 -32.04 5.23
CA ALA A 298 4.91 -32.14 4.14
C ALA A 298 6.36 -32.22 4.64
N LYS A 299 6.69 -31.52 5.73
CA LYS A 299 8.02 -31.60 6.35
C LYS A 299 8.24 -32.94 7.05
N CYS A 300 7.23 -33.46 7.77
CA CYS A 300 7.28 -34.78 8.40
C CYS A 300 7.47 -35.89 7.38
N GLN A 301 6.81 -35.81 6.21
CA GLN A 301 6.83 -36.87 5.19
C GLN A 301 8.06 -36.84 4.27
N LYS A 302 9.07 -36.01 4.55
CA LYS A 302 10.32 -36.02 3.76
C LYS A 302 11.07 -37.33 4.00
N LYS A 303 11.50 -37.97 2.92
CA LYS A 303 12.35 -39.17 3.01
C LYS A 303 13.76 -38.77 3.48
N PRO A 304 14.31 -39.40 4.53
CA PRO A 304 15.68 -39.12 4.95
C PRO A 304 16.66 -39.67 3.91
N THR A 305 17.56 -38.82 3.41
CA THR A 305 18.63 -39.20 2.47
C THR A 305 19.93 -39.59 3.17
N GLY A 306 20.00 -39.44 4.50
CA GLY A 306 21.15 -39.80 5.33
C GLY A 306 20.85 -39.70 6.82
N VAL A 307 21.81 -40.12 7.65
CA VAL A 307 21.66 -40.24 9.11
C VAL A 307 21.38 -38.89 9.77
N GLU A 308 22.05 -37.81 9.37
CA GLU A 308 21.82 -36.47 9.95
C GLU A 308 20.41 -35.95 9.69
N LEU A 309 19.93 -36.13 8.46
CA LEU A 309 18.57 -35.73 8.08
C LEU A 309 17.52 -36.60 8.78
N LEU A 310 17.83 -37.88 9.02
CA LEU A 310 16.97 -38.79 9.79
C LEU A 310 16.80 -38.31 11.23
N TYR A 311 17.89 -38.01 11.93
CA TYR A 311 17.83 -37.58 13.34
C TYR A 311 17.22 -36.19 13.49
N SER A 312 17.57 -35.24 12.62
CA SER A 312 16.90 -33.92 12.61
C SER A 312 15.40 -34.02 12.32
N LEU A 313 14.97 -34.98 11.49
CA LEU A 313 13.54 -35.23 11.25
C LEU A 313 12.86 -35.90 12.46
N LYS A 314 13.54 -36.83 13.15
CA LYS A 314 13.06 -37.40 14.42
C LYS A 314 12.87 -36.30 15.48
N ASP A 315 13.85 -35.40 15.63
CA ASP A 315 13.76 -34.29 16.58
C ASP A 315 12.67 -33.29 16.19
N TYR A 316 12.52 -33.00 14.89
CA TYR A 316 11.40 -32.17 14.42
C TYR A 316 10.05 -32.80 14.76
N ILE A 317 9.85 -34.09 14.49
CA ILE A 317 8.60 -34.81 14.81
C ILE A 317 8.32 -34.78 16.32
N ARG A 318 9.34 -34.82 17.19
CA ARG A 318 9.18 -34.67 18.64
C ARG A 318 8.67 -33.28 19.06
N GLN A 319 8.99 -32.23 18.31
CA GLN A 319 8.56 -30.86 18.59
C GLN A 319 7.21 -30.48 17.96
N VAL A 320 6.72 -31.25 16.97
CA VAL A 320 5.43 -31.01 16.32
C VAL A 320 4.23 -30.94 17.30
N PRO A 321 4.13 -31.75 18.37
CA PRO A 321 3.03 -31.66 19.33
C PRO A 321 2.84 -30.25 19.92
N ASP A 322 3.91 -29.50 20.19
CA ASP A 322 3.83 -28.14 20.72
C ASP A 322 3.20 -27.17 19.71
N GLN A 323 3.54 -27.34 18.42
CA GLN A 323 2.93 -26.58 17.32
C GLN A 323 1.46 -26.94 17.15
N VAL A 324 1.10 -28.22 17.33
CA VAL A 324 -0.30 -28.68 17.26
C VAL A 324 -1.15 -28.06 18.38
N ILE A 325 -0.61 -27.86 19.59
CA ILE A 325 -1.32 -27.18 20.69
C ILE A 325 -1.70 -25.75 20.29
N GLN A 326 -0.75 -25.00 19.71
CA GLN A 326 -1.01 -23.64 19.23
C GLN A 326 -2.07 -23.62 18.12
N LEU A 327 -1.99 -24.54 17.16
CA LEU A 327 -2.98 -24.65 16.08
C LEU A 327 -4.35 -25.11 16.60
N GLN A 328 -4.41 -25.93 17.65
CA GLN A 328 -5.67 -26.30 18.31
C GLN A 328 -6.34 -25.10 18.99
N ALA A 329 -5.57 -24.21 19.62
CA ALA A 329 -6.11 -22.95 20.14
C ALA A 329 -6.67 -22.07 19.00
N ALA A 330 -5.96 -21.98 17.87
CA ALA A 330 -6.44 -21.26 16.70
C ALA A 330 -7.72 -21.87 16.10
N ILE A 331 -7.88 -23.19 16.14
CA ILE A 331 -9.12 -23.88 15.76
C ILE A 331 -10.27 -23.49 16.69
N GLN A 332 -10.05 -23.40 18.01
CA GLN A 332 -11.09 -22.97 18.94
C GLN A 332 -11.54 -21.53 18.66
N GLU A 333 -10.60 -20.63 18.37
CA GLU A 333 -10.92 -19.26 18.00
C GLU A 333 -11.68 -19.19 16.67
N MET A 334 -11.27 -19.98 15.67
CA MET A 334 -11.99 -20.14 14.40
C MET A 334 -13.44 -20.61 14.60
N LEU A 335 -13.68 -21.55 15.53
CA LEU A 335 -15.01 -22.05 15.83
C LEU A 335 -15.95 -20.96 16.37
N THR A 336 -15.43 -19.93 17.05
CA THR A 336 -16.28 -18.85 17.57
C THR A 336 -17.04 -18.11 16.45
N TYR A 337 -16.42 -17.87 15.30
CA TYR A 337 -17.07 -17.28 14.12
C TYR A 337 -18.22 -18.17 13.62
N TYR A 338 -17.96 -19.46 13.44
CA TYR A 338 -18.96 -20.40 12.93
C TYR A 338 -20.10 -20.66 13.92
N ASN A 339 -19.83 -20.63 15.22
CA ASN A 339 -20.86 -20.76 16.25
C ASN A 339 -21.85 -19.60 16.19
N ILE A 340 -21.37 -18.36 15.95
CA ILE A 340 -22.25 -17.20 15.75
C ILE A 340 -23.12 -17.39 14.51
N LEU A 341 -22.54 -17.83 13.39
CA LEU A 341 -23.28 -18.11 12.15
C LEU A 341 -24.36 -19.18 12.37
N GLU A 342 -24.03 -20.25 13.10
CA GLU A 342 -24.97 -21.32 13.42
C GLU A 342 -26.11 -20.84 14.32
N MET A 343 -25.84 -19.98 15.31
CA MET A 343 -26.87 -19.35 16.14
C MET A 343 -27.91 -18.58 15.32
N PHE A 344 -27.50 -17.97 14.20
CA PHE A 344 -28.38 -17.24 13.28
C PHE A 344 -28.87 -18.07 12.10
N GLN A 345 -28.64 -19.40 12.11
CA GLN A 345 -29.04 -20.33 11.04
C GLN A 345 -28.49 -19.92 9.66
N TYR A 346 -27.30 -19.32 9.62
CA TYR A 346 -26.65 -18.94 8.38
C TYR A 346 -26.19 -20.18 7.60
N SER A 347 -26.56 -20.25 6.32
CA SER A 347 -26.20 -21.36 5.45
C SER A 347 -24.80 -21.15 4.86
N LEU A 348 -23.87 -22.04 5.22
CA LEU A 348 -22.53 -22.07 4.65
C LEU A 348 -22.55 -22.68 3.26
N ALA A 349 -21.71 -22.15 2.36
CA ALA A 349 -21.43 -22.82 1.09
C ALA A 349 -20.65 -24.13 1.33
N ASP A 350 -20.77 -25.08 0.40
CA ASP A 350 -20.11 -26.40 0.51
C ASP A 350 -18.59 -26.29 0.71
N ASP A 351 -17.95 -25.34 0.03
CA ASP A 351 -16.50 -25.10 0.16
C ASP A 351 -16.12 -24.56 1.55
N ASP A 352 -16.89 -23.62 2.09
CA ASP A 352 -16.67 -23.06 3.43
C ASP A 352 -16.91 -24.12 4.52
N PHE A 353 -17.95 -24.95 4.34
CA PHE A 353 -18.25 -26.08 5.22
C PHE A 353 -17.11 -27.11 5.20
N LYS A 354 -16.63 -27.47 4.01
CA LYS A 354 -15.50 -28.39 3.85
C LYS A 354 -14.24 -27.84 4.50
N ALA A 355 -13.92 -26.56 4.30
CA ALA A 355 -12.74 -25.92 4.89
C ALA A 355 -12.77 -25.96 6.43
N LYS A 356 -13.92 -25.67 7.05
CA LYS A 356 -14.12 -25.79 8.51
C LYS A 356 -13.82 -27.20 9.00
N TRP A 357 -14.43 -28.21 8.39
CA TRP A 357 -14.29 -29.60 8.85
C TRP A 357 -12.92 -30.21 8.54
N GLU A 358 -12.29 -29.82 7.44
CA GLU A 358 -10.90 -30.18 7.17
C GLU A 358 -9.97 -29.63 8.25
N ALA A 359 -10.09 -28.35 8.62
CA ALA A 359 -9.31 -27.74 9.70
C ALA A 359 -9.48 -28.49 11.04
N LEU A 360 -10.71 -28.90 11.37
CA LEU A 360 -11.01 -29.72 12.56
C LEU A 360 -10.42 -31.14 12.49
N GLY A 361 -10.35 -31.73 11.29
CA GLY A 361 -9.86 -33.08 11.07
C GLY A 361 -8.33 -33.19 11.03
N TRP A 362 -7.62 -32.12 10.70
CA TRP A 362 -6.17 -32.10 10.54
C TRP A 362 -5.36 -32.58 11.75
N PRO A 363 -5.69 -32.23 13.01
CA PRO A 363 -4.95 -32.74 14.17
C PRO A 363 -4.90 -34.28 14.23
N LYS A 364 -6.04 -34.94 13.96
CA LYS A 364 -6.10 -36.42 13.94
C LYS A 364 -5.35 -36.99 12.75
N LYS A 365 -5.47 -36.36 11.57
CA LYS A 365 -4.76 -36.76 10.35
C LYS A 365 -3.24 -36.66 10.52
N LEU A 366 -2.75 -35.55 11.07
CA LEU A 366 -1.33 -35.32 11.34
C LEU A 366 -0.78 -36.32 12.36
N LYS A 367 -1.55 -36.64 13.41
CA LYS A 367 -1.17 -37.69 14.37
C LYS A 367 -0.92 -39.05 13.68
N GLY A 368 -1.80 -39.44 12.76
CA GLY A 368 -1.62 -40.65 11.96
C GLY A 368 -0.36 -40.60 11.08
N ILE A 369 -0.13 -39.48 10.39
CA ILE A 369 1.07 -39.25 9.58
C ILE A 369 2.35 -39.36 10.43
N MET A 370 2.38 -38.74 11.61
CA MET A 370 3.51 -38.79 12.52
C MET A 370 3.81 -40.22 12.98
N GLN A 371 2.79 -41.01 13.29
CA GLN A 371 2.97 -42.40 13.71
C GLN A 371 3.59 -43.26 12.61
N THR A 372 3.00 -43.23 11.40
CA THR A 372 3.52 -43.97 10.25
C THR A 372 4.94 -43.52 9.88
N MET A 373 5.22 -42.22 9.97
CA MET A 373 6.55 -41.72 9.69
C MET A 373 7.56 -42.16 10.75
N ASN A 374 7.19 -42.16 12.04
CA ASN A 374 8.08 -42.61 13.09
C ASN A 374 8.49 -44.09 12.90
N GLU A 375 7.54 -44.95 12.53
CA GLU A 375 7.81 -46.36 12.18
C GLU A 375 8.77 -46.48 10.98
N THR A 376 8.57 -45.65 9.95
CA THR A 376 9.44 -45.60 8.77
C THR A 376 10.85 -45.13 9.14
N LEU A 377 10.97 -44.12 10.00
CA LEU A 377 12.26 -43.59 10.46
C LEU A 377 13.01 -44.59 11.32
N GLU A 378 12.34 -45.39 12.15
CA GLU A 378 13.02 -46.47 12.88
C GLU A 378 13.56 -47.56 11.94
N THR A 379 12.81 -47.89 10.89
CA THR A 379 13.24 -48.87 9.88
C THR A 379 14.46 -48.38 9.10
N GLU A 380 14.44 -47.13 8.62
CA GLU A 380 15.60 -46.53 7.93
C GLU A 380 16.79 -46.32 8.88
N ASN A 381 16.55 -46.06 10.17
CA ASN A 381 17.61 -45.94 11.18
C ASN A 381 18.39 -47.25 11.32
N ALA A 382 17.69 -48.37 11.44
CA ALA A 382 18.31 -49.70 11.50
C ALA A 382 19.11 -50.01 10.23
N ARG A 383 18.55 -49.68 9.06
CA ARG A 383 19.23 -49.87 7.76
C ARG A 383 20.52 -49.05 7.65
N PHE A 384 20.51 -47.77 8.01
CA PHE A 384 21.71 -46.94 7.95
C PHE A 384 22.78 -47.41 8.95
N HIS A 385 22.37 -47.89 10.12
CA HIS A 385 23.27 -48.45 11.10
C HIS A 385 23.97 -49.72 10.57
N GLU A 386 23.23 -50.64 9.93
CA GLU A 386 23.80 -51.83 9.29
C GLU A 386 24.82 -51.48 8.19
N ILE A 387 24.50 -50.48 7.34
CA ILE A 387 25.43 -49.99 6.31
C ILE A 387 26.71 -49.43 6.95
N MET A 388 26.59 -48.65 8.03
CA MET A 388 27.76 -48.09 8.72
C MET A 388 28.69 -49.19 9.24
N LEU A 389 28.16 -50.27 9.82
CA LEU A 389 28.97 -51.38 10.31
C LEU A 389 29.76 -52.06 9.17
N LEU A 390 29.15 -52.24 8.00
CA LEU A 390 29.83 -52.77 6.80
C LEU A 390 30.92 -51.81 6.29
N GLU A 391 30.67 -50.51 6.31
CA GLU A 391 31.65 -49.48 5.92
C GLU A 391 32.85 -49.45 6.88
N GLN A 392 32.64 -49.65 8.19
CA GLN A 392 33.72 -49.74 9.19
C GLN A 392 34.61 -50.97 8.97
N GLU A 393 34.03 -52.11 8.57
CA GLU A 393 34.83 -53.30 8.23
C GLU A 393 35.70 -53.07 6.99
N GLN A 394 35.16 -52.39 5.97
CA GLN A 394 35.92 -51.99 4.78
C GLN A 394 37.02 -50.99 5.13
N PHE A 395 36.72 -50.02 6.00
CA PHE A 395 37.66 -49.02 6.47
C PHE A 395 38.89 -49.64 7.14
N GLY A 396 38.70 -50.67 7.98
CA GLY A 396 39.81 -51.41 8.59
C GLY A 396 40.77 -51.99 7.54
N ARG A 397 40.24 -52.55 6.45
CA ARG A 397 41.05 -53.08 5.34
C ARG A 397 41.79 -51.99 4.56
N GLU A 398 41.17 -50.82 4.36
CA GLU A 398 41.81 -49.67 3.71
C GLU A 398 42.95 -49.12 4.59
N MET A 399 42.73 -49.04 5.90
CA MET A 399 43.73 -48.61 6.88
C MET A 399 44.98 -49.51 6.84
N ASP A 400 44.81 -50.83 6.85
CA ASP A 400 45.92 -51.79 6.74
C ASP A 400 46.70 -51.64 5.42
N ARG A 401 46.01 -51.34 4.31
CA ARG A 401 46.65 -51.10 3.01
C ARG A 401 47.47 -49.82 3.03
N LEU A 402 46.92 -48.74 3.58
CA LEU A 402 47.63 -47.47 3.71
C LEU A 402 48.88 -47.62 4.58
N GLN A 403 48.80 -48.34 5.71
CA GLN A 403 49.94 -48.57 6.58
C GLN A 403 51.11 -49.27 5.85
N ARG A 404 50.81 -50.30 5.05
CA ARG A 404 51.82 -50.97 4.22
C ARG A 404 52.39 -50.05 3.14
N ALA A 405 51.56 -49.19 2.55
CA ALA A 405 52.00 -48.24 1.53
C ALA A 405 52.92 -47.16 2.11
N ILE A 406 52.62 -46.61 3.30
CA ILE A 406 53.48 -45.64 4.00
C ILE A 406 54.84 -46.26 4.35
N ALA A 407 54.84 -47.48 4.89
CA ALA A 407 56.08 -48.21 5.20
C ALA A 407 56.94 -48.43 3.94
N THR A 408 56.33 -48.65 2.79
CA THR A 408 57.05 -48.79 1.50
C THR A 408 57.55 -47.44 0.99
N PHE A 409 56.73 -46.39 1.09
CA PHE A 409 57.05 -45.03 0.66
C PHE A 409 58.28 -44.44 1.37
N SER A 410 58.46 -44.75 2.66
CA SER A 410 59.62 -44.32 3.45
C SER A 410 60.98 -44.83 2.94
N LYS A 411 61.00 -45.78 1.98
CA LYS A 411 62.20 -46.38 1.40
C LYS A 411 62.68 -45.69 0.12
N HIS A 412 61.94 -44.74 -0.44
CA HIS A 412 62.38 -43.98 -1.61
C HIS A 412 63.58 -43.10 -1.25
N THR A 413 64.63 -43.14 -2.08
CA THR A 413 65.88 -42.39 -1.82
C THR A 413 66.51 -41.78 -3.08
N ASP A 414 65.82 -41.78 -4.22
CA ASP A 414 66.36 -41.30 -5.51
C ASP A 414 65.75 -39.96 -5.92
N LEU A 415 66.57 -38.91 -5.96
CA LEU A 415 66.16 -37.57 -6.40
C LEU A 415 65.84 -37.52 -7.91
N GLY A 416 66.39 -38.43 -8.72
CA GLY A 416 66.08 -38.52 -10.16
C GLY A 416 64.62 -38.89 -10.45
N GLN A 417 63.92 -39.46 -9.48
CA GLN A 417 62.51 -39.85 -9.58
C GLN A 417 61.56 -38.90 -8.83
N VAL A 418 62.02 -37.69 -8.48
CA VAL A 418 61.27 -36.74 -7.63
C VAL A 418 59.84 -36.47 -8.15
N ALA A 419 59.65 -36.41 -9.48
CA ALA A 419 58.34 -36.17 -10.09
C ALA A 419 57.39 -37.36 -9.92
N GLU A 420 57.87 -38.59 -10.06
CA GLU A 420 57.04 -39.81 -9.90
C GLU A 420 56.70 -40.04 -8.43
N ILE A 421 57.68 -39.89 -7.54
CA ILE A 421 57.51 -40.11 -6.10
C ILE A 421 56.60 -39.02 -5.50
N SER A 422 56.64 -37.78 -6.01
CA SER A 422 55.72 -36.72 -5.56
C SER A 422 54.27 -37.01 -5.92
N VAL A 423 54.00 -37.64 -7.08
CA VAL A 423 52.64 -38.10 -7.43
C VAL A 423 52.16 -39.18 -6.46
N GLN A 424 53.02 -40.16 -6.13
CA GLN A 424 52.69 -41.17 -5.12
C GLN A 424 52.43 -40.53 -3.74
N ALA A 425 53.22 -39.52 -3.36
CA ALA A 425 53.02 -38.75 -2.13
C ALA A 425 51.65 -38.06 -2.10
N LYS A 426 51.21 -37.44 -3.21
CA LYS A 426 49.88 -36.81 -3.33
C LYS A 426 48.76 -37.84 -3.19
N VAL A 427 48.88 -39.00 -3.83
CA VAL A 427 47.90 -40.09 -3.73
C VAL A 427 47.79 -40.58 -2.29
N LEU A 428 48.91 -40.79 -1.61
CA LEU A 428 48.93 -41.25 -0.21
C LEU A 428 48.40 -40.18 0.74
N GLN A 429 48.74 -38.89 0.55
CA GLN A 429 48.17 -37.80 1.34
C GLN A 429 46.66 -37.69 1.17
N LYS A 430 46.16 -37.77 -0.07
CA LYS A 430 44.73 -37.77 -0.36
C LYS A 430 44.03 -38.95 0.31
N THR A 431 44.55 -40.16 0.10
CA THR A 431 44.00 -41.39 0.72
C THR A 431 43.98 -41.31 2.24
N THR A 432 45.03 -40.75 2.85
CA THR A 432 45.10 -40.57 4.30
C THR A 432 44.06 -39.56 4.80
N LYS A 433 43.88 -38.46 4.08
CA LYS A 433 42.85 -37.45 4.39
C LYS A 433 41.44 -38.01 4.24
N ASP A 434 41.16 -38.71 3.14
CA ASP A 434 39.88 -39.37 2.91
C ASP A 434 39.54 -40.35 4.07
N LEU A 435 40.54 -41.06 4.60
CA LEU A 435 40.36 -41.94 5.77
C LEU A 435 40.17 -41.16 7.09
N GLN A 436 40.82 -40.00 7.27
CA GLN A 436 40.57 -39.13 8.43
C GLN A 436 39.14 -38.56 8.41
N ASP A 437 38.68 -38.14 7.23
CA ASP A 437 37.34 -37.60 7.04
C ASP A 437 36.29 -38.70 7.26
N LYS A 438 36.51 -39.92 6.73
CA LYS A 438 35.66 -41.10 7.04
C LYS A 438 35.65 -41.45 8.52
N ALA A 439 36.80 -41.40 9.22
CA ALA A 439 36.87 -41.67 10.65
C ALA A 439 36.07 -40.64 11.47
N ALA A 440 36.14 -39.36 11.11
CA ALA A 440 35.35 -38.31 11.74
C ALA A 440 33.84 -38.50 11.48
N ASP A 441 33.46 -38.87 10.25
CA ASP A 441 32.09 -39.18 9.87
C ASP A 441 31.54 -40.39 10.65
N PHE A 442 32.32 -41.47 10.81
CA PHE A 442 31.92 -42.60 11.65
C PHE A 442 31.71 -42.19 13.10
N ASN A 443 32.61 -41.41 13.69
CA ASN A 443 32.46 -40.95 15.07
C ASN A 443 31.20 -40.09 15.25
N LYS A 444 30.87 -39.25 14.26
CA LYS A 444 29.63 -38.47 14.24
C LYS A 444 28.39 -39.37 14.14
N LYS A 445 28.39 -40.34 13.22
CA LYS A 445 27.31 -41.32 13.06
C LYS A 445 27.12 -42.18 14.31
N GLN A 446 28.20 -42.66 14.92
CA GLN A 446 28.16 -43.42 16.19
C GLN A 446 27.52 -42.60 17.32
N GLY A 447 27.87 -41.31 17.43
CA GLY A 447 27.22 -40.41 18.39
C GLY A 447 25.72 -40.24 18.16
N LEU A 448 25.26 -40.25 16.90
CA LEU A 448 23.83 -40.20 16.55
C LEU A 448 23.12 -41.53 16.87
N PHE A 449 23.73 -42.67 16.54
CA PHE A 449 23.19 -44.00 16.85
C PHE A 449 23.23 -44.34 18.34
N GLY A 450 24.06 -43.64 19.13
CA GLY A 450 24.26 -43.91 20.55
C GLY A 450 25.26 -45.03 20.82
N ASP A 451 26.11 -45.35 19.84
CA ASP A 451 27.18 -46.33 19.97
C ASP A 451 28.38 -45.76 20.73
N GLU A 452 29.24 -46.64 21.25
CA GLU A 452 30.55 -46.22 21.78
C GLU A 452 31.45 -45.73 20.62
N VAL A 453 32.01 -44.53 20.79
CA VAL A 453 32.87 -43.90 19.78
C VAL A 453 34.19 -44.66 19.67
N VAL A 454 34.49 -45.16 18.47
CA VAL A 454 35.72 -45.92 18.21
C VAL A 454 36.91 -44.97 18.08
N ASN A 455 38.04 -45.35 18.68
CA ASN A 455 39.25 -44.54 18.63
C ASN A 455 40.10 -44.85 17.38
N TYR A 456 39.95 -44.02 16.34
CA TYR A 456 40.71 -44.12 15.08
C TYR A 456 42.10 -43.44 15.10
N LYS A 457 42.76 -43.34 16.27
CA LYS A 457 44.08 -42.70 16.41
C LYS A 457 45.14 -43.19 15.41
N GLN A 458 45.10 -44.47 15.05
CA GLN A 458 46.04 -45.07 14.11
C GLN A 458 46.10 -44.35 12.75
N VAL A 459 44.99 -43.80 12.26
CA VAL A 459 44.95 -43.04 10.99
C VAL A 459 45.66 -41.69 11.11
N TYR A 460 45.54 -41.03 12.26
CA TYR A 460 46.25 -39.79 12.54
C TYR A 460 47.74 -40.02 12.77
N ASP A 461 48.11 -41.13 13.41
CA ASP A 461 49.52 -41.52 13.57
C ASP A 461 50.16 -41.84 12.20
N MET A 462 49.46 -42.55 11.31
CA MET A 462 49.89 -42.76 9.92
C MET A 462 50.07 -41.44 9.15
N SER A 463 49.16 -40.49 9.31
CA SER A 463 49.31 -39.15 8.72
C SER A 463 50.55 -38.43 9.22
N ARG A 464 50.85 -38.51 10.53
CA ARG A 464 52.05 -37.91 11.12
C ARG A 464 53.33 -38.59 10.63
N GLU A 465 53.29 -39.90 10.40
CA GLU A 465 54.42 -40.65 9.85
C GLU A 465 54.68 -40.30 8.38
N LEU A 466 53.64 -40.19 7.55
CA LEU A 466 53.75 -39.86 6.12
C LEU A 466 54.19 -38.41 5.87
N GLN A 467 53.72 -37.47 6.70
CA GLN A 467 53.82 -36.03 6.43
C GLN A 467 55.26 -35.55 6.15
N PRO A 468 56.29 -35.89 6.96
CA PRO A 468 57.66 -35.44 6.70
C PRO A 468 58.20 -35.95 5.36
N TYR A 469 57.93 -37.21 5.00
CA TYR A 469 58.41 -37.79 3.73
C TYR A 469 57.71 -37.15 2.54
N ALA A 470 56.39 -37.00 2.61
CA ALA A 470 55.63 -36.36 1.54
C ALA A 470 56.08 -34.91 1.30
N ARG A 471 56.37 -34.15 2.37
CA ARG A 471 56.86 -32.76 2.27
C ARG A 471 58.19 -32.65 1.52
N VAL A 472 59.13 -33.57 1.74
CA VAL A 472 60.40 -33.60 0.98
C VAL A 472 60.14 -33.75 -0.51
N TRP A 473 59.34 -34.74 -0.91
CA TRP A 473 59.11 -35.07 -2.31
C TRP A 473 58.24 -34.03 -3.04
N LEU A 474 57.25 -33.46 -2.36
CA LEU A 474 56.40 -32.41 -2.91
C LEU A 474 57.19 -31.11 -3.12
N GLN A 475 57.87 -30.63 -2.08
CA GLN A 475 58.66 -29.40 -2.15
C GLN A 475 59.84 -29.56 -3.11
N GLY A 476 60.49 -30.74 -3.11
CA GLY A 476 61.56 -31.06 -4.06
C GLY A 476 61.08 -31.10 -5.50
N SER A 477 59.93 -31.70 -5.78
CA SER A 477 59.36 -31.75 -7.13
C SER A 477 58.94 -30.37 -7.61
N GLU A 478 58.40 -29.52 -6.73
CA GLU A 478 58.07 -28.13 -7.04
C GLU A 478 59.33 -27.34 -7.35
N TRP A 479 60.36 -27.42 -6.51
CA TRP A 479 61.64 -26.76 -6.76
C TRP A 479 62.26 -27.17 -8.10
N VAL A 480 62.39 -28.47 -8.37
CA VAL A 480 63.01 -28.97 -9.61
C VAL A 480 62.21 -28.53 -10.84
N SER A 481 60.88 -28.63 -10.79
CA SER A 481 60.03 -28.21 -11.91
C SER A 481 60.12 -26.71 -12.15
N ARG A 482 60.06 -25.89 -11.09
CA ARG A 482 60.10 -24.42 -11.21
C ARG A 482 61.47 -23.94 -11.65
N PHE A 483 62.53 -24.52 -11.11
CA PHE A 483 63.89 -24.23 -11.56
C PHE A 483 64.10 -24.57 -13.05
N GLN A 484 63.52 -25.68 -13.54
CA GLN A 484 63.53 -26.01 -14.97
C GLN A 484 62.78 -24.99 -15.82
N CYS A 485 61.58 -24.56 -15.39
CA CYS A 485 60.83 -23.49 -16.05
C CYS A 485 61.65 -22.20 -16.11
N TRP A 486 62.13 -21.69 -14.97
CA TRP A 486 62.93 -20.46 -14.92
C TRP A 486 64.20 -20.53 -15.77
N SER A 487 64.77 -21.72 -15.96
CA SER A 487 65.98 -21.91 -16.79
C SER A 487 65.70 -21.87 -18.29
N HIS A 488 64.50 -22.26 -18.73
CA HIS A 488 64.16 -22.40 -20.15
C HIS A 488 63.18 -21.35 -20.67
N ASP A 489 62.40 -20.75 -19.79
CA ASP A 489 61.42 -19.73 -20.14
C ASP A 489 62.11 -18.40 -20.49
N PRO A 490 61.53 -17.59 -21.40
CA PRO A 490 61.99 -16.24 -21.65
C PRO A 490 62.06 -15.44 -20.35
N PHE A 491 63.15 -14.70 -20.12
CA PHE A 491 63.35 -13.94 -18.89
C PHE A 491 62.17 -12.98 -18.60
N ASP A 492 61.59 -12.42 -19.65
CA ASP A 492 60.44 -11.50 -19.58
C ASP A 492 59.11 -12.17 -19.19
N SER A 493 59.04 -13.50 -19.14
CA SER A 493 57.87 -14.25 -18.65
C SER A 493 58.02 -14.73 -17.21
N ILE A 494 59.20 -14.57 -16.61
CA ILE A 494 59.45 -15.00 -15.23
C ILE A 494 58.80 -14.00 -14.26
N ASP A 495 58.00 -14.53 -13.33
CA ASP A 495 57.41 -13.78 -12.22
C ASP A 495 58.42 -13.72 -11.06
N SER A 496 58.92 -12.51 -10.76
CA SER A 496 59.87 -12.31 -9.68
C SER A 496 59.33 -12.68 -8.30
N ASP A 497 58.05 -12.41 -8.06
CA ASP A 497 57.42 -12.65 -6.77
C ASP A 497 57.18 -14.15 -6.56
N GLU A 498 56.85 -14.89 -7.63
CA GLU A 498 56.77 -16.35 -7.60
C GLU A 498 58.14 -16.96 -7.28
N VAL A 499 59.20 -16.48 -7.92
CA VAL A 499 60.57 -16.94 -7.70
C VAL A 499 60.99 -16.75 -6.23
N GLU A 500 60.78 -15.55 -5.68
CA GLU A 500 61.11 -15.24 -4.29
C GLU A 500 60.30 -16.09 -3.31
N ARG A 501 59.00 -16.24 -3.55
CA ARG A 501 58.10 -17.08 -2.74
C ARG A 501 58.54 -18.54 -2.75
N THR A 502 58.77 -19.10 -3.93
CA THR A 502 59.15 -20.52 -4.11
C THR A 502 60.51 -20.81 -3.51
N HIS A 503 61.49 -19.91 -3.70
CA HIS A 503 62.83 -20.01 -3.10
C HIS A 503 62.78 -19.97 -1.57
N THR A 504 62.10 -18.96 -1.01
CA THR A 504 61.99 -18.78 0.45
C THR A 504 61.25 -19.95 1.09
N ALA A 505 60.16 -20.41 0.47
CA ALA A 505 59.42 -21.59 0.92
C ALA A 505 60.31 -22.83 0.91
N THR A 506 61.02 -23.09 -0.19
CA THR A 506 61.91 -24.24 -0.32
C THR A 506 63.02 -24.22 0.72
N LEU A 507 63.73 -23.10 0.92
CA LEU A 507 64.79 -23.01 1.92
C LEU A 507 64.27 -23.23 3.35
N LYS A 508 63.18 -22.54 3.72
CA LYS A 508 62.59 -22.66 5.06
C LYS A 508 62.13 -24.09 5.34
N GLU A 509 61.53 -24.72 4.33
CA GLU A 509 61.03 -26.07 4.41
C GLU A 509 62.18 -27.08 4.51
N MET A 510 63.20 -26.99 3.65
CA MET A 510 64.36 -27.87 3.70
C MET A 510 65.15 -27.73 5.00
N VAL A 511 65.32 -26.51 5.55
CA VAL A 511 65.95 -26.31 6.87
C VAL A 511 65.17 -27.01 7.99
N THR A 512 63.84 -27.00 7.90
CA THR A 512 62.97 -27.68 8.86
C THR A 512 63.10 -29.19 8.72
N LEU A 513 63.03 -29.70 7.49
CA LEU A 513 63.12 -31.14 7.18
C LEU A 513 64.51 -31.72 7.47
N SER A 514 65.60 -30.95 7.30
CA SER A 514 66.96 -31.40 7.68
C SER A 514 67.04 -31.71 9.18
N LYS A 515 66.31 -30.97 10.04
CA LYS A 515 66.23 -31.27 11.48
C LYS A 515 65.43 -32.54 11.76
N VAL A 516 64.35 -32.76 11.02
CA VAL A 516 63.47 -33.93 11.17
C VAL A 516 64.16 -35.22 10.72
N PHE A 517 64.92 -35.19 9.64
CA PHE A 517 65.61 -36.36 9.07
C PHE A 517 67.04 -36.54 9.54
N LYS A 518 67.47 -35.88 10.63
CA LYS A 518 68.85 -35.95 11.15
C LYS A 518 69.33 -37.39 11.40
N GLU A 519 68.43 -38.28 11.81
CA GLU A 519 68.72 -39.70 12.11
C GLU A 519 68.47 -40.64 10.90
N LYS A 520 68.09 -40.10 9.74
CA LYS A 520 67.73 -40.83 8.52
C LYS A 520 68.66 -40.41 7.37
N PRO A 521 69.88 -40.97 7.26
CA PRO A 521 70.94 -40.45 6.39
C PRO A 521 70.57 -40.42 4.90
N ASN A 522 69.75 -41.35 4.41
CA ASN A 522 69.37 -41.38 3.01
C ASN A 522 68.38 -40.26 2.63
N MET A 523 67.43 -39.93 3.51
CA MET A 523 66.50 -38.81 3.29
C MET A 523 67.18 -37.47 3.52
N LEU A 524 68.08 -37.39 4.50
CA LEU A 524 68.84 -36.18 4.79
C LEU A 524 69.69 -35.73 3.59
N LYS A 525 70.32 -36.67 2.87
CA LYS A 525 71.06 -36.38 1.63
C LYS A 525 70.21 -35.68 0.58
N ILE A 526 68.95 -36.10 0.41
CA ILE A 526 68.02 -35.50 -0.57
C ILE A 526 67.66 -34.07 -0.16
N VAL A 527 67.33 -33.88 1.12
CA VAL A 527 66.98 -32.57 1.67
C VAL A 527 68.15 -31.61 1.56
N ASP A 528 69.36 -32.06 1.89
CA ASP A 528 70.58 -31.25 1.82
C ASP A 528 70.95 -30.92 0.38
N GLU A 529 70.69 -31.80 -0.59
CA GLU A 529 70.92 -31.52 -2.02
C GLU A 529 69.94 -30.48 -2.57
N ILE A 530 68.64 -30.58 -2.29
CA ILE A 530 67.66 -29.56 -2.68
C ILE A 530 67.98 -28.22 -2.01
N LYS A 531 68.36 -28.25 -0.73
CA LYS A 531 68.78 -27.06 0.00
C LYS A 531 70.02 -26.42 -0.62
N ARG A 532 71.02 -27.22 -1.01
CA ARG A 532 72.23 -26.73 -1.69
C ARG A 532 71.88 -26.02 -3.00
N GLN A 533 71.02 -26.62 -3.82
CA GLN A 533 70.55 -26.00 -5.07
C GLN A 533 69.82 -24.67 -4.81
N ALA A 534 68.96 -24.61 -3.80
CA ALA A 534 68.28 -23.37 -3.43
C ALA A 534 69.24 -22.31 -2.87
N ASP A 535 70.22 -22.70 -2.05
CA ASP A 535 71.25 -21.79 -1.53
C ASP A 535 72.14 -21.23 -2.65
N GLU A 536 72.49 -22.05 -3.67
CA GLU A 536 73.24 -21.61 -4.85
C GLU A 536 72.45 -20.63 -5.73
N PHE A 537 71.12 -20.76 -5.79
CA PHE A 537 70.24 -19.85 -6.51
C PHE A 537 69.97 -18.53 -5.76
N ARG A 538 70.26 -18.47 -4.45
CA ARG A 538 69.95 -17.31 -3.59
C ARG A 538 70.47 -15.95 -4.09
N PRO A 539 71.68 -15.81 -4.66
CA PRO A 539 72.15 -14.53 -5.19
C PRO A 539 71.33 -14.01 -6.39
N MET A 540 70.66 -14.92 -7.12
CA MET A 540 69.90 -14.61 -8.33
C MET A 540 68.53 -13.98 -8.02
N VAL A 541 67.89 -14.41 -6.93
CA VAL A 541 66.55 -13.94 -6.50
C VAL A 541 66.42 -12.40 -6.49
N PRO A 542 67.29 -11.63 -5.78
CA PRO A 542 67.18 -10.18 -5.77
C PRO A 542 67.50 -9.52 -7.12
N ILE A 543 68.27 -10.17 -7.99
CA ILE A 543 68.58 -9.66 -9.34
C ILE A 543 67.35 -9.82 -10.23
N ILE A 544 66.70 -10.99 -10.20
CA ILE A 544 65.44 -11.23 -10.92
C ILE A 544 64.39 -10.22 -10.44
N ALA A 545 64.20 -10.06 -9.13
CA ALA A 545 63.25 -9.09 -8.57
C ALA A 545 63.51 -7.64 -9.00
N SER A 546 64.77 -7.26 -9.14
CA SER A 546 65.16 -5.91 -9.56
C SER A 546 64.95 -5.68 -11.06
N LEU A 547 65.37 -6.62 -11.90
CA LEU A 547 65.29 -6.51 -13.36
C LEU A 547 63.88 -6.77 -13.90
N ARG A 548 63.06 -7.56 -13.19
CA ARG A 548 61.67 -7.86 -13.54
C ARG A 548 60.67 -6.89 -12.92
N ASN A 549 61.13 -5.84 -12.25
CA ASN A 549 60.24 -4.83 -11.71
C ASN A 549 59.46 -4.14 -12.85
N PRO A 550 58.12 -4.10 -12.82
CA PRO A 550 57.31 -3.47 -13.88
C PRO A 550 57.60 -1.97 -14.09
N GLY A 551 58.21 -1.31 -13.10
CA GLY A 551 58.69 0.07 -13.17
C GLY A 551 59.88 0.31 -14.09
N MET A 552 60.51 -0.75 -14.60
CA MET A 552 61.67 -0.61 -15.48
C MET A 552 61.24 -0.06 -16.86
N LYS A 553 61.54 1.22 -17.12
CA LYS A 553 61.33 1.91 -18.40
C LYS A 553 62.66 2.12 -19.09
N ASP A 554 62.67 2.53 -20.37
CA ASP A 554 63.88 2.70 -21.19
C ASP A 554 64.98 3.53 -20.50
N ARG A 555 64.61 4.59 -19.79
CA ARG A 555 65.55 5.42 -19.00
C ARG A 555 66.29 4.65 -17.90
N HIS A 556 65.60 3.71 -17.24
CA HIS A 556 66.16 2.88 -16.18
C HIS A 556 67.10 1.83 -16.77
N TRP A 557 66.73 1.25 -17.91
CA TRP A 557 67.58 0.33 -18.67
C TRP A 557 68.85 1.00 -19.18
N GLN A 558 68.76 2.22 -19.72
CA GLN A 558 69.91 3.02 -20.15
C GLN A 558 70.83 3.37 -18.99
N ALA A 559 70.29 3.89 -17.88
CA ALA A 559 71.06 4.24 -16.69
C ALA A 559 71.74 3.01 -16.04
N LEU A 560 71.10 1.85 -16.11
CA LEU A 560 71.68 0.58 -15.64
C LEU A 560 72.81 0.12 -16.57
N GLY A 561 72.61 0.21 -17.89
CA GLY A 561 73.62 -0.16 -18.88
C GLY A 561 74.89 0.71 -18.81
N GLU A 562 74.74 2.02 -18.59
CA GLU A 562 75.87 2.94 -18.38
C GLU A 562 76.70 2.59 -17.14
N LYS A 563 76.06 2.18 -16.03
CA LYS A 563 76.75 1.78 -14.81
C LYS A 563 77.46 0.43 -14.90
N LEU A 564 76.96 -0.44 -15.77
CA LEU A 564 77.51 -1.79 -15.98
C LEU A 564 78.45 -1.88 -17.18
N ASP A 565 78.68 -0.75 -17.89
CA ASP A 565 79.47 -0.66 -19.12
C ASP A 565 79.05 -1.72 -20.17
N MET A 566 77.74 -1.99 -20.22
CA MET A 566 77.16 -3.02 -21.06
C MET A 566 75.78 -2.58 -21.55
N GLU A 567 75.46 -2.89 -22.80
CA GLU A 567 74.10 -2.68 -23.30
C GLU A 567 73.16 -3.72 -22.67
N ILE A 568 72.19 -3.25 -21.88
CA ILE A 568 71.18 -4.11 -21.24
C ILE A 568 69.83 -3.75 -21.81
N ARG A 569 69.32 -4.64 -22.65
CA ARG A 569 68.01 -4.56 -23.26
C ARG A 569 67.18 -5.81 -22.92
N PRO A 570 65.96 -5.63 -22.40
CA PRO A 570 65.01 -6.74 -22.27
C PRO A 570 64.85 -7.49 -23.59
N GLN A 571 64.72 -8.81 -23.55
CA GLN A 571 64.48 -9.70 -24.70
C GLN A 571 65.64 -9.81 -25.73
N GLU A 572 66.52 -8.81 -25.86
CA GLU A 572 67.68 -8.85 -26.76
C GLU A 572 68.94 -9.37 -26.06
N THR A 573 69.36 -8.75 -24.95
CA THR A 573 70.58 -9.14 -24.22
C THR A 573 70.29 -9.98 -22.97
N LEU A 574 69.04 -9.97 -22.49
CA LEU A 574 68.55 -10.79 -21.38
C LEU A 574 67.39 -11.67 -21.86
N ALA A 575 67.72 -12.71 -22.65
CA ALA A 575 66.72 -13.58 -23.24
C ALA A 575 66.27 -14.68 -22.27
N THR A 576 67.22 -15.25 -21.52
CA THR A 576 66.98 -16.33 -20.57
C THR A 576 67.69 -16.07 -19.25
N LEU A 577 67.38 -16.88 -18.23
CA LEU A 577 68.08 -16.83 -16.95
C LEU A 577 69.61 -17.07 -17.08
N ALA A 578 70.04 -17.81 -18.10
CA ALA A 578 71.46 -18.04 -18.42
C ALA A 578 72.24 -16.73 -18.64
N ASP A 579 71.60 -15.76 -19.29
CA ASP A 579 72.19 -14.45 -19.62
C ASP A 579 72.32 -13.54 -18.39
N VAL A 580 71.60 -13.86 -17.31
CA VAL A 580 71.61 -13.13 -16.03
C VAL A 580 72.70 -13.66 -15.07
N TYR A 581 73.14 -14.92 -15.21
CA TYR A 581 74.16 -15.49 -14.31
C TYR A 581 75.49 -14.71 -14.29
N PRO A 582 76.01 -14.21 -15.43
CA PRO A 582 77.21 -13.37 -15.45
C PRO A 582 77.05 -12.04 -14.69
N LEU A 583 75.82 -11.61 -14.38
CA LEU A 583 75.52 -10.36 -13.68
C LEU A 583 75.57 -10.48 -12.16
N ILE A 584 75.68 -11.69 -11.60
CA ILE A 584 75.74 -11.94 -10.15
C ILE A 584 76.82 -11.11 -9.44
N PRO A 585 78.06 -10.96 -9.97
CA PRO A 585 79.09 -10.12 -9.35
C PRO A 585 78.69 -8.63 -9.22
N SER A 586 77.82 -8.16 -10.10
CA SER A 586 77.33 -6.77 -10.14
C SER A 586 75.98 -6.58 -9.45
N LYS A 587 75.53 -7.57 -8.65
CA LYS A 587 74.23 -7.57 -7.95
C LYS A 587 73.93 -6.26 -7.25
N ASP A 588 74.85 -5.74 -6.44
CA ASP A 588 74.58 -4.57 -5.59
C ASP A 588 74.33 -3.31 -6.45
N ILE A 589 75.02 -3.19 -7.59
CA ILE A 589 74.83 -2.10 -8.56
C ILE A 589 73.45 -2.21 -9.23
N ILE A 590 73.03 -3.42 -9.58
CA ILE A 590 71.73 -3.70 -10.22
C ILE A 590 70.60 -3.35 -9.24
N VAL A 591 70.63 -3.90 -8.03
CA VAL A 591 69.60 -3.67 -7.02
C VAL A 591 69.45 -2.18 -6.70
N GLN A 592 70.57 -1.48 -6.48
CA GLN A 592 70.54 -0.05 -6.17
C GLN A 592 70.01 0.80 -7.34
N SER A 593 70.31 0.43 -8.59
CA SER A 593 69.87 1.19 -9.76
C SER A 593 68.40 0.94 -10.10
N CYS A 594 67.92 -0.30 -9.93
CA CYS A 594 66.51 -0.66 -10.09
C CYS A 594 65.63 -0.16 -8.94
N GLU A 595 66.19 0.17 -7.77
CA GLU A 595 65.43 0.71 -6.65
C GLU A 595 64.68 2.00 -7.02
N VAL A 596 65.29 2.87 -7.84
CA VAL A 596 64.63 4.08 -8.35
C VAL A 596 63.39 3.72 -9.16
N ALA A 597 63.51 2.76 -10.08
CA ALA A 597 62.40 2.27 -10.90
C ALA A 597 61.28 1.65 -10.03
N ALA A 598 61.64 0.89 -9.00
CA ALA A 598 60.69 0.30 -8.07
C ALA A 598 59.92 1.36 -7.27
N LYS A 599 60.60 2.43 -6.83
CA LYS A 599 59.95 3.56 -6.13
C LYS A 599 59.05 4.37 -7.05
N GLU A 600 59.43 4.57 -8.32
CA GLU A 600 58.57 5.20 -9.31
C GLU A 600 57.32 4.35 -9.63
N TRP A 601 57.47 3.03 -9.73
CA TRP A 601 56.35 2.11 -9.92
C TRP A 601 55.36 2.11 -8.76
N ASP A 602 55.84 2.17 -7.52
CA ASP A 602 54.96 2.28 -6.35
C ASP A 602 54.07 3.53 -6.41
N ILE A 603 54.61 4.65 -6.92
CA ILE A 603 53.83 5.87 -7.16
C ILE A 603 52.84 5.65 -8.31
N GLU A 604 53.28 5.08 -9.44
CA GLU A 604 52.45 4.81 -10.61
C GLU A 604 51.26 3.89 -10.27
N SER A 605 51.53 2.77 -9.58
CA SER A 605 50.52 1.80 -9.15
C SER A 605 49.50 2.42 -8.20
N LYS A 606 49.96 3.18 -7.18
CA LYS A 606 49.05 3.84 -6.23
C LYS A 606 48.14 4.86 -6.93
N LEU A 607 48.65 5.59 -7.92
CA LEU A 607 47.84 6.53 -8.70
C LEU A 607 46.83 5.79 -9.61
N GLN A 608 47.21 4.65 -10.18
CA GLN A 608 46.30 3.81 -10.98
C GLN A 608 45.19 3.19 -10.12
N ASP A 609 45.54 2.66 -8.95
CA ASP A 609 44.59 2.08 -8.00
C ASP A 609 43.60 3.14 -7.51
N LEU A 610 44.09 4.35 -7.21
CA LEU A 610 43.26 5.49 -6.83
C LEU A 610 42.28 5.86 -7.96
N ALA A 611 42.76 5.92 -9.20
CA ALA A 611 41.91 6.20 -10.37
C ALA A 611 40.81 5.14 -10.55
N MET A 612 41.16 3.86 -10.47
CA MET A 612 40.24 2.73 -10.64
C MET A 612 39.14 2.72 -9.56
N GLN A 613 39.50 2.99 -8.30
CA GLN A 613 38.54 3.02 -7.20
C GLN A 613 37.52 4.15 -7.35
N TRP A 614 37.94 5.34 -7.79
CA TRP A 614 37.05 6.48 -8.00
C TRP A 614 36.21 6.37 -9.28
N GLU A 615 36.65 5.64 -10.29
CA GLU A 615 35.85 5.35 -11.49
C GLU A 615 34.60 4.53 -11.14
N ALA A 616 34.73 3.57 -10.21
CA ALA A 616 33.64 2.72 -9.78
C ALA A 616 32.77 3.29 -8.64
N LYS A 617 33.16 4.39 -7.98
CA LYS A 617 32.46 4.89 -6.78
C LYS A 617 31.30 5.82 -7.13
N GLU A 618 30.09 5.35 -6.87
CA GLU A 618 28.83 6.07 -7.04
C GLU A 618 28.25 6.58 -5.71
N MET A 619 27.60 7.74 -5.74
CA MET A 619 26.80 8.31 -4.67
C MET A 619 25.39 7.73 -4.68
N VAL A 620 24.85 7.42 -3.51
CA VAL A 620 23.49 6.91 -3.36
C VAL A 620 22.52 8.09 -3.21
N ILE A 621 21.82 8.43 -4.30
CA ILE A 621 20.89 9.56 -4.38
C ILE A 621 19.45 9.04 -4.48
N GLU A 622 18.70 9.10 -3.39
CA GLU A 622 17.36 8.51 -3.25
C GLU A 622 16.26 9.57 -3.09
N GLU A 623 15.03 9.23 -3.49
CA GLU A 623 13.88 10.13 -3.36
C GLU A 623 13.51 10.37 -1.89
N TYR A 624 13.20 11.62 -1.54
CA TYR A 624 12.82 12.03 -0.19
C TYR A 624 11.31 12.22 -0.07
N LYS A 625 10.63 11.25 0.58
CA LYS A 625 9.18 11.27 0.83
C LYS A 625 8.39 11.55 -0.48
N ASP A 626 7.24 12.22 -0.40
CA ASP A 626 6.42 12.61 -1.56
C ASP A 626 6.83 13.96 -2.17
N THR A 627 8.03 14.46 -1.86
CA THR A 627 8.44 15.83 -2.20
C THR A 627 8.98 16.00 -3.62
N LYS A 628 9.08 14.90 -4.40
CA LYS A 628 9.66 14.85 -5.77
C LYS A 628 11.08 15.41 -5.86
N THR A 629 11.89 15.23 -4.81
CA THR A 629 13.31 15.60 -4.77
C THR A 629 14.13 14.46 -4.20
N TYR A 630 15.44 14.53 -4.38
CA TYR A 630 16.36 13.51 -3.89
C TYR A 630 17.22 14.01 -2.73
N VAL A 631 17.81 13.08 -1.98
CA VAL A 631 18.81 13.32 -0.92
C VAL A 631 19.95 12.30 -1.02
N LEU A 632 21.14 12.70 -0.58
CA LEU A 632 22.31 11.83 -0.47
C LEU A 632 22.16 10.92 0.76
N ARG A 633 22.32 9.61 0.55
CA ARG A 633 22.31 8.57 1.59
C ARG A 633 23.66 7.85 1.63
N HIS A 634 23.97 7.24 2.76
CA HIS A 634 25.16 6.39 2.93
C HIS A 634 26.49 7.06 2.54
N SER A 635 26.69 8.33 2.87
CA SER A 635 27.90 9.09 2.50
C SER A 635 29.16 8.70 3.28
N ASP A 636 29.06 7.84 4.30
CA ASP A 636 30.17 7.48 5.20
C ASP A 636 31.30 6.76 4.48
N GLU A 637 30.95 5.85 3.55
CA GLU A 637 31.95 5.12 2.76
C GLU A 637 32.75 6.04 1.83
N ILE A 638 32.09 7.05 1.25
CA ILE A 638 32.76 8.02 0.36
C ILE A 638 33.68 8.93 1.18
N GLN A 639 33.25 9.36 2.37
CA GLN A 639 34.08 10.16 3.28
C GLN A 639 35.32 9.38 3.74
N THR A 640 35.15 8.12 4.15
CA THR A 640 36.28 7.28 4.60
C THR A 640 37.28 7.04 3.46
N LEU A 641 36.79 6.72 2.26
CA LEU A 641 37.65 6.54 1.08
C LEU A 641 38.39 7.83 0.71
N LEU A 642 37.72 8.98 0.83
CA LEU A 642 38.31 10.28 0.56
C LEU A 642 39.44 10.62 1.53
N ASP A 643 39.24 10.40 2.83
CA ASP A 643 40.26 10.64 3.87
C ASP A 643 41.50 9.74 3.67
N GLU A 644 41.29 8.46 3.36
CA GLU A 644 42.36 7.51 3.07
C GLU A 644 43.17 7.94 1.83
N HIS A 645 42.49 8.27 0.74
CA HIS A 645 43.13 8.66 -0.51
C HIS A 645 43.81 10.03 -0.42
N LEU A 646 43.27 10.98 0.36
CA LEU A 646 43.92 12.25 0.63
C LEU A 646 45.26 12.06 1.36
N ASN A 647 45.30 11.17 2.37
CA ASN A 647 46.53 10.80 3.07
C ASN A 647 47.54 10.13 2.13
N ILE A 648 47.09 9.21 1.26
CA ILE A 648 47.97 8.56 0.28
C ILE A 648 48.58 9.60 -0.68
N ILE A 649 47.77 10.48 -1.27
CA ILE A 649 48.27 11.54 -2.17
C ILE A 649 49.26 12.46 -1.44
N GLN A 650 48.99 12.81 -0.19
CA GLN A 650 49.90 13.61 0.63
C GLN A 650 51.24 12.89 0.88
N GLN A 651 51.22 11.58 1.12
CA GLN A 651 52.44 10.78 1.23
C GLN A 651 53.21 10.74 -0.10
N LEU A 652 52.51 10.58 -1.22
CA LEU A 652 53.11 10.61 -2.56
C LEU A 652 53.73 11.97 -2.88
N SER A 653 53.12 13.07 -2.42
CA SER A 653 53.64 14.43 -2.63
C SER A 653 54.92 14.70 -1.84
N PHE A 654 55.20 13.97 -0.76
CA PHE A 654 56.49 14.03 -0.05
C PHE A 654 57.56 13.09 -0.61
N SER A 655 57.22 12.22 -1.58
CA SER A 655 58.19 11.28 -2.16
C SER A 655 59.28 12.02 -2.97
N PRO A 656 60.58 11.71 -2.76
CA PRO A 656 61.66 12.27 -3.57
C PRO A 656 61.65 11.76 -5.02
N PHE A 657 60.89 10.69 -5.33
CA PHE A 657 60.81 10.07 -6.65
C PHE A 657 59.59 10.55 -7.48
N LYS A 658 58.86 11.57 -7.00
CA LYS A 658 57.60 12.02 -7.63
C LYS A 658 57.75 12.77 -8.96
N MET A 659 58.97 13.06 -9.41
CA MET A 659 59.25 14.03 -10.48
C MET A 659 58.38 13.84 -11.74
N TYR A 660 58.23 12.61 -12.23
CA TYR A 660 57.43 12.30 -13.42
C TYR A 660 55.91 12.27 -13.19
N PHE A 661 55.47 12.23 -11.93
CA PHE A 661 54.07 12.13 -11.53
C PHE A 661 53.55 13.40 -10.85
N ALA A 662 54.39 14.44 -10.71
CA ALA A 662 54.08 15.64 -9.94
C ALA A 662 52.78 16.32 -10.39
N GLU A 663 52.56 16.47 -11.70
CA GLU A 663 51.34 17.07 -12.25
C GLU A 663 50.09 16.21 -11.95
N GLN A 664 50.21 14.87 -12.05
CA GLN A 664 49.10 13.97 -11.71
C GLN A 664 48.79 14.00 -10.21
N ILE A 665 49.80 14.01 -9.35
CA ILE A 665 49.64 14.09 -7.89
C ILE A 665 48.95 15.41 -7.53
N GLU A 666 49.41 16.54 -8.08
CA GLU A 666 48.81 17.85 -7.84
C GLU A 666 47.36 17.92 -8.30
N LYS A 667 47.04 17.34 -9.47
CA LYS A 667 45.66 17.25 -9.96
C LYS A 667 44.77 16.44 -9.02
N TRP A 668 45.26 15.30 -8.54
CA TRP A 668 44.53 14.46 -7.58
C TRP A 668 44.36 15.16 -6.23
N GLU A 669 45.40 15.82 -5.73
CA GLU A 669 45.35 16.62 -4.49
C GLU A 669 44.27 17.69 -4.56
N ASN A 670 44.24 18.47 -5.65
CA ASN A 670 43.24 19.50 -5.88
C ASN A 670 41.82 18.93 -5.99
N ASN A 671 41.64 17.82 -6.71
CA ASN A 671 40.33 17.19 -6.88
C ASN A 671 39.78 16.60 -5.57
N MET A 672 40.61 15.93 -4.78
CA MET A 672 40.21 15.36 -3.50
C MET A 672 39.89 16.46 -2.48
N ALA A 673 40.71 17.51 -2.40
CA ALA A 673 40.45 18.66 -1.54
C ALA A 673 39.13 19.36 -1.91
N LEU A 674 38.87 19.56 -3.21
CA LEU A 674 37.61 20.12 -3.69
C LEU A 674 36.41 19.24 -3.32
N MET A 675 36.51 17.93 -3.50
CA MET A 675 35.45 16.99 -3.14
C MET A 675 35.14 17.02 -1.63
N MET A 676 36.17 17.09 -0.79
CA MET A 676 36.02 17.15 0.67
C MET A 676 35.21 18.38 1.07
N GLU A 677 35.59 19.57 0.55
CA GLU A 677 34.82 20.79 0.80
C GLU A 677 33.38 20.67 0.28
N ILE A 678 33.17 20.11 -0.91
CA ILE A 678 31.82 19.96 -1.49
C ILE A 678 30.96 19.05 -0.60
N LEU A 679 31.47 17.90 -0.15
CA LEU A 679 30.72 16.97 0.68
C LEU A 679 30.35 17.57 2.04
N GLU A 680 31.26 18.32 2.67
CA GLU A 680 31.00 19.02 3.94
C GLU A 680 29.82 19.99 3.80
N TYR A 681 29.88 20.91 2.83
CA TYR A 681 28.80 21.88 2.61
C TYR A 681 27.51 21.22 2.11
N TRP A 682 27.60 20.15 1.33
CA TRP A 682 26.42 19.41 0.88
C TRP A 682 25.67 18.81 2.06
N LEU A 683 26.37 18.09 2.95
CA LEU A 683 25.75 17.45 4.11
C LEU A 683 25.16 18.49 5.07
N GLU A 684 25.83 19.64 5.24
CA GLU A 684 25.32 20.76 6.03
C GLU A 684 24.02 21.35 5.45
N VAL A 685 24.01 21.61 4.13
CA VAL A 685 22.82 22.09 3.42
C VAL A 685 21.69 21.07 3.51
N GLN A 686 21.99 19.78 3.32
CA GLN A 686 20.99 18.71 3.40
C GLN A 686 20.34 18.66 4.78
N ARG A 687 21.14 18.66 5.85
CA ARG A 687 20.66 18.60 7.23
C ARG A 687 19.73 19.77 7.54
N THR A 688 20.15 20.99 7.19
CA THR A 688 19.37 22.20 7.46
C THR A 688 18.13 22.29 6.57
N TRP A 689 18.23 21.87 5.32
CA TRP A 689 17.09 21.83 4.40
C TRP A 689 16.03 20.81 4.84
N LEU A 690 16.43 19.61 5.30
CA LEU A 690 15.52 18.58 5.81
C LEU A 690 14.70 19.06 7.02
N TYR A 691 15.30 19.88 7.87
CA TYR A 691 14.63 20.51 9.00
C TYR A 691 13.64 21.60 8.54
N LEU A 692 14.07 22.48 7.63
CA LEU A 692 13.29 23.64 7.20
C LEU A 692 12.19 23.32 6.18
N GLU A 693 12.31 22.25 5.40
CA GLU A 693 11.36 21.93 4.33
C GLU A 693 9.94 21.65 4.81
N PRO A 694 9.70 20.83 5.86
CA PRO A 694 8.35 20.64 6.40
C PRO A 694 7.75 21.94 6.95
N ILE A 695 8.58 22.79 7.56
CA ILE A 695 8.16 24.05 8.20
C ILE A 695 7.68 25.05 7.15
N PHE A 696 8.47 25.28 6.11
CA PHE A 696 8.15 26.25 5.05
C PHE A 696 7.21 25.69 3.98
N SER A 697 6.79 24.43 4.09
CA SER A 697 5.71 23.84 3.28
C SER A 697 4.32 24.16 3.82
N SER A 698 4.20 24.58 5.09
CA SER A 698 2.91 25.02 5.67
C SER A 698 2.50 26.40 5.11
N GLU A 699 1.28 26.48 4.54
CA GLU A 699 0.72 27.71 4.00
C GLU A 699 0.64 28.84 5.06
N ASP A 700 0.38 28.49 6.31
CA ASP A 700 0.25 29.45 7.40
C ASP A 700 1.59 30.08 7.79
N ILE A 701 2.67 29.28 7.83
CA ILE A 701 4.03 29.80 8.05
C ILE A 701 4.47 30.67 6.87
N VAL A 702 4.09 30.29 5.63
CA VAL A 702 4.39 31.08 4.44
C VAL A 702 3.74 32.47 4.48
N LEU A 703 2.50 32.55 4.97
CA LEU A 703 1.77 33.82 5.15
C LEU A 703 2.37 34.68 6.26
N GLN A 704 2.83 34.08 7.36
CA GLN A 704 3.40 34.80 8.49
C GLN A 704 4.85 35.27 8.23
N LEU A 705 5.64 34.52 7.46
CA LEU A 705 7.05 34.79 7.17
C LEU A 705 7.32 34.90 5.65
N PRO A 706 6.72 35.86 4.93
CA PRO A 706 6.79 35.90 3.46
C PRO A 706 8.21 36.17 2.93
N MET A 707 9.00 36.98 3.64
CA MET A 707 10.39 37.26 3.25
C MET A 707 11.30 36.04 3.41
N LEU A 708 11.18 35.29 4.51
CA LEU A 708 11.97 34.08 4.76
C LEU A 708 11.54 32.95 3.82
N SER A 709 10.23 32.80 3.59
CA SER A 709 9.67 31.82 2.64
C SER A 709 10.17 32.06 1.21
N LYS A 710 10.25 33.31 0.77
CA LYS A 710 10.83 33.66 -0.54
C LYS A 710 12.32 33.33 -0.62
N LYS A 711 13.08 33.51 0.46
CA LYS A 711 14.51 33.11 0.53
C LYS A 711 14.63 31.59 0.48
N PHE A 712 13.85 30.87 1.27
CA PHE A 712 13.83 29.40 1.29
C PHE A 712 13.45 28.82 -0.06
N GLY A 713 12.43 29.37 -0.73
CA GLY A 713 12.02 28.93 -2.07
C GLY A 713 13.16 29.00 -3.11
N LYS A 714 14.02 30.02 -3.04
CA LYS A 714 15.21 30.11 -3.90
C LYS A 714 16.22 29.01 -3.59
N VAL A 715 16.52 28.79 -2.30
CA VAL A 715 17.43 27.71 -1.87
C VAL A 715 16.88 26.34 -2.27
N ASN A 716 15.60 26.09 -2.05
CA ASN A 716 14.91 24.86 -2.41
C ASN A 716 15.00 24.58 -3.93
N SER A 717 14.84 25.61 -4.77
CA SER A 717 15.01 25.45 -6.22
C SER A 717 16.45 25.11 -6.61
N THR A 718 17.44 25.73 -5.95
CA THR A 718 18.86 25.41 -6.18
C THR A 718 19.18 23.99 -5.73
N TRP A 719 18.72 23.59 -4.54
CA TRP A 719 18.87 22.25 -3.99
C TRP A 719 18.30 21.18 -4.93
N ARG A 720 17.04 21.33 -5.36
CA ARG A 720 16.39 20.41 -6.31
C ARG A 720 17.15 20.27 -7.62
N LYS A 721 17.73 21.37 -8.12
CA LYS A 721 18.56 21.34 -9.34
C LYS A 721 19.85 20.56 -9.10
N ILE A 722 20.56 20.81 -8.01
CA ILE A 722 21.81 20.10 -7.66
C ILE A 722 21.52 18.59 -7.51
N MET A 723 20.52 18.23 -6.70
CA MET A 723 20.13 16.85 -6.44
C MET A 723 19.63 16.12 -7.70
N GLY A 724 18.92 16.81 -8.59
CA GLY A 724 18.50 16.24 -9.87
C GLY A 724 19.66 15.97 -10.83
N ILE A 725 20.71 16.81 -10.84
CA ILE A 725 21.91 16.55 -11.63
C ILE A 725 22.70 15.39 -11.00
N ALA A 726 22.81 15.35 -9.66
CA ALA A 726 23.49 14.28 -8.93
C ALA A 726 22.84 12.92 -9.16
N HIS A 727 21.51 12.85 -9.20
CA HIS A 727 20.77 11.62 -9.49
C HIS A 727 21.06 11.09 -10.91
N ASN A 728 21.20 11.98 -11.90
CA ASN A 728 21.51 11.59 -13.29
C ASN A 728 22.99 11.24 -13.51
N ASN A 729 23.90 11.73 -12.66
CA ASN A 729 25.33 11.52 -12.74
C ASN A 729 25.86 11.09 -11.34
N PRO A 730 25.70 9.81 -10.97
CA PRO A 730 25.95 9.38 -9.59
C PRO A 730 27.43 9.22 -9.24
N ASN A 731 28.35 9.12 -10.21
CA ASN A 731 29.79 8.98 -9.92
C ASN A 731 30.30 10.16 -9.08
N ALA A 732 30.87 9.86 -7.91
CA ALA A 732 31.23 10.86 -6.90
C ALA A 732 32.27 11.87 -7.44
N LEU A 733 33.35 11.35 -8.04
CA LEU A 733 34.45 12.18 -8.55
C LEU A 733 34.02 13.05 -9.72
N SER A 734 33.35 12.45 -10.70
CA SER A 734 32.87 13.16 -11.88
C SER A 734 31.89 14.26 -11.50
N PHE A 735 30.93 13.98 -10.60
CA PHE A 735 29.96 14.98 -10.18
C PHE A 735 30.62 16.16 -9.46
N CYS A 736 31.48 15.91 -8.47
CA CYS A 736 32.12 16.97 -7.68
C CYS A 736 33.07 17.84 -8.52
N THR A 737 33.79 17.26 -9.48
CA THR A 737 34.80 17.98 -10.27
C THR A 737 34.25 18.63 -11.54
N ASN A 738 33.26 18.01 -12.21
CA ASN A 738 32.73 18.51 -13.47
C ASN A 738 31.51 19.43 -13.32
N THR A 739 30.91 19.52 -12.14
CA THR A 739 29.76 20.40 -11.91
C THR A 739 30.21 21.84 -11.66
N SER A 740 30.03 22.70 -12.66
CA SER A 740 30.42 24.11 -12.61
C SER A 740 29.80 24.86 -11.41
N LYS A 741 30.65 25.48 -10.59
CA LYS A 741 30.29 26.31 -9.43
C LYS A 741 29.47 25.59 -8.35
N LEU A 742 29.58 24.26 -8.26
CA LEU A 742 28.86 23.47 -7.26
C LEU A 742 29.18 23.93 -5.83
N LEU A 743 30.48 24.07 -5.51
CA LEU A 743 30.93 24.51 -4.19
C LEU A 743 30.40 25.90 -3.82
N ASP A 744 30.44 26.86 -4.76
CA ASP A 744 29.91 28.21 -4.54
C ASP A 744 28.40 28.19 -4.29
N GLN A 745 27.65 27.38 -5.06
CA GLN A 745 26.21 27.23 -4.88
C GLN A 745 25.85 26.63 -3.53
N LEU A 746 26.61 25.64 -3.06
CA LEU A 746 26.42 25.03 -1.75
C LEU A 746 26.79 25.99 -0.62
N LYS A 747 27.90 26.74 -0.74
CA LYS A 747 28.30 27.79 0.22
C LYS A 747 27.23 28.90 0.32
N ASP A 748 26.69 29.34 -0.81
CA ASP A 748 25.63 30.35 -0.84
C ASP A 748 24.29 29.81 -0.30
N ALA A 749 23.96 28.55 -0.58
CA ALA A 749 22.80 27.88 0.01
C ALA A 749 22.93 27.77 1.53
N CYS A 750 24.10 27.39 2.05
CA CYS A 750 24.38 27.30 3.48
C CYS A 750 24.19 28.65 4.17
N ARG A 751 24.81 29.72 3.65
CA ARG A 751 24.64 31.10 4.16
C ARG A 751 23.18 31.55 4.15
N ALA A 752 22.44 31.20 3.09
CA ALA A 752 21.03 31.55 2.99
C ALA A 752 20.19 30.77 4.02
N LEU A 753 20.47 29.48 4.24
CA LEU A 753 19.81 28.64 5.23
C LEU A 753 20.10 29.11 6.66
N GLU A 754 21.34 29.50 6.97
CA GLU A 754 21.69 30.09 8.28
C GLU A 754 20.90 31.37 8.55
N GLN A 755 20.75 32.25 7.56
CA GLN A 755 19.91 33.46 7.69
C GLN A 755 18.44 33.12 7.89
N ILE A 756 17.95 32.06 7.23
CA ILE A 756 16.56 31.60 7.38
C ILE A 756 16.35 31.02 8.77
N GLN A 757 17.26 30.17 9.25
CA GLN A 757 17.21 29.55 10.57
C GLN A 757 17.27 30.62 11.67
N LYS A 758 18.17 31.60 11.54
CA LYS A 758 18.23 32.74 12.46
C LYS A 758 16.93 33.54 12.44
N GLY A 759 16.41 33.87 11.25
CA GLY A 759 15.14 34.60 11.13
C GLY A 759 13.96 33.83 11.72
N LEU A 760 13.96 32.50 11.63
CA LEU A 760 12.96 31.63 12.24
C LEU A 760 13.10 31.61 13.77
N GLN A 761 14.32 31.56 14.30
CA GLN A 761 14.59 31.65 15.74
C GLN A 761 14.18 33.01 16.32
N ASP A 762 14.50 34.11 15.64
CA ASP A 762 14.08 35.46 16.03
C ASP A 762 12.54 35.54 16.07
N TYR A 763 11.86 34.99 15.07
CA TYR A 763 10.40 34.91 15.03
C TYR A 763 9.78 34.11 16.19
N LEU A 764 10.33 32.92 16.47
CA LEU A 764 9.88 32.12 17.61
C LEU A 764 10.18 32.82 18.94
N GLY A 765 11.29 33.55 19.03
CA GLY A 765 11.64 34.42 20.15
C GLY A 765 10.60 35.51 20.39
N ASP A 766 10.19 36.22 19.34
CA ASP A 766 9.15 37.24 19.40
C ASP A 766 7.81 36.65 19.88
N LYS A 767 7.42 35.48 19.34
CA LYS A 767 6.20 34.78 19.79
C LYS A 767 6.25 34.36 21.25
N ARG A 768 7.41 33.89 21.73
CA ARG A 768 7.64 33.56 23.15
C ARG A 768 7.55 34.78 24.06
N GLN A 769 7.98 35.96 23.59
CA GLN A 769 7.83 37.20 24.35
C GLN A 769 6.37 37.64 24.47
N VAL A 770 5.57 37.50 23.41
CA VAL A 770 4.14 37.87 23.43
C VAL A 770 3.34 36.94 24.35
N PHE A 771 3.68 35.64 24.39
CA PHE A 771 3.05 34.69 25.30
C PHE A 771 4.08 33.80 26.01
N ALA A 772 4.43 34.20 27.24
CA ALA A 772 5.49 33.59 28.04
C ALA A 772 5.32 32.08 28.34
N ARG A 773 4.13 31.49 28.15
CA ARG A 773 3.96 30.04 28.32
C ARG A 773 4.53 29.23 27.14
N PHE A 774 4.83 29.85 26.00
CA PHE A 774 5.54 29.18 24.89
C PHE A 774 7.01 28.86 25.19
N TYR A 775 7.59 29.36 26.29
CA TYR A 775 8.91 28.91 26.76
C TYR A 775 8.91 27.44 27.25
N PHE A 776 7.75 26.86 27.53
CA PHE A 776 7.61 25.45 27.94
C PHE A 776 7.53 24.46 26.76
N LEU A 777 7.59 24.97 25.52
CA LEU A 777 7.56 24.18 24.30
C LEU A 777 8.91 24.22 23.60
N SER A 778 9.30 23.10 23.01
CA SER A 778 10.42 23.04 22.07
C SER A 778 10.14 23.87 20.81
N ASP A 779 11.18 24.20 20.05
CA ASP A 779 11.03 24.97 18.80
C ASP A 779 10.13 24.24 17.78
N GLU A 780 10.22 22.90 17.72
CA GLU A 780 9.39 22.06 16.84
C GLU A 780 7.92 22.07 17.25
N GLU A 781 7.62 21.87 18.53
CA GLU A 781 6.24 21.90 19.05
C GLU A 781 5.61 23.29 18.91
N LEU A 782 6.40 24.36 19.10
CA LEU A 782 5.93 25.71 18.91
C LEU A 782 5.60 25.97 17.43
N LEU A 783 6.42 25.47 16.50
CA LEU A 783 6.15 25.57 15.07
C LEU A 783 4.93 24.75 14.65
N GLU A 784 4.72 23.57 15.24
CA GLU A 784 3.53 22.74 15.01
C GLU A 784 2.25 23.51 15.39
N ILE A 785 2.22 24.11 16.57
CA ILE A 785 1.11 24.94 17.04
C ILE A 785 0.90 26.18 16.16
N LEU A 786 1.98 26.84 15.73
CA LEU A 786 1.90 28.01 14.85
C LEU A 786 1.43 27.64 13.43
N SER A 787 1.77 26.43 12.96
CA SER A 787 1.38 25.90 11.64
C SER A 787 -0.10 25.46 11.59
N GLN A 788 -0.71 25.16 12.73
CA GLN A 788 -2.12 24.81 12.88
C GLN A 788 -2.93 25.94 13.52
N GLY A 789 -2.41 27.18 13.53
CA GLY A 789 -3.00 28.28 14.30
C GLY A 789 -4.45 28.65 13.95
N LYS A 790 -4.97 28.15 12.82
CA LYS A 790 -6.36 28.30 12.38
C LYS A 790 -7.31 27.22 12.88
N ASP A 791 -6.80 26.10 13.38
CA ASP A 791 -7.59 25.02 13.97
C ASP A 791 -7.38 24.98 15.50
N PRO A 792 -8.32 25.54 16.28
CA PRO A 792 -8.26 25.52 17.74
C PRO A 792 -8.22 24.12 18.36
N HIS A 793 -8.65 23.07 17.65
CA HIS A 793 -8.64 21.68 18.14
C HIS A 793 -7.24 21.07 18.12
N GLY A 794 -6.40 21.42 17.13
CA GLY A 794 -5.01 20.95 17.03
C GLY A 794 -4.14 21.32 18.24
N MET A 795 -4.51 22.38 18.96
CA MET A 795 -3.80 22.85 20.16
C MET A 795 -4.03 21.98 21.40
N GLN A 796 -5.08 21.14 21.42
CA GLN A 796 -5.44 20.31 22.59
C GLN A 796 -4.29 19.38 23.03
N ALA A 797 -3.49 18.87 22.10
CA ALA A 797 -2.36 17.99 22.38
C ALA A 797 -1.24 18.67 23.20
N HIS A 798 -1.12 19.99 23.08
CA HIS A 798 -0.04 20.76 23.69
C HIS A 798 -0.50 21.53 24.95
N LEU A 799 -1.81 21.59 25.23
CA LEU A 799 -2.39 22.30 26.38
C LEU A 799 -1.76 21.91 27.72
N LYS A 800 -1.54 20.61 27.95
CA LYS A 800 -0.96 20.08 29.20
C LYS A 800 0.45 20.60 29.50
N LYS A 801 1.20 20.96 28.46
CA LYS A 801 2.57 21.49 28.58
C LYS A 801 2.57 23.00 28.80
N ILE A 802 1.58 23.70 28.23
CA ILE A 802 1.46 25.16 28.32
C ILE A 802 0.74 25.58 29.62
N PHE A 803 -0.23 24.78 30.08
CA PHE A 803 -1.05 25.03 31.28
C PHE A 803 -0.97 23.86 32.26
N GLU A 804 -0.40 24.13 33.43
CA GLU A 804 -0.40 23.20 34.57
C GLU A 804 -1.85 22.93 35.04
N PHE A 805 -2.17 21.66 35.26
CA PHE A 805 -3.48 21.18 35.73
C PHE A 805 -4.68 21.37 34.79
N ILE A 806 -4.46 21.67 33.51
CA ILE A 806 -5.52 21.72 32.48
C ILE A 806 -5.36 20.55 31.51
N ASP A 807 -6.43 19.77 31.32
CA ASP A 807 -6.47 18.62 30.41
C ASP A 807 -6.95 19.03 29.02
N LYS A 808 -8.12 19.69 28.94
CA LYS A 808 -8.81 20.02 27.68
C LYS A 808 -9.64 21.30 27.76
N LEU A 809 -9.89 21.92 26.62
CA LEU A 809 -10.88 23.00 26.45
C LEU A 809 -12.14 22.47 25.76
N ILE A 810 -13.33 22.89 26.18
CA ILE A 810 -14.61 22.45 25.59
C ILE A 810 -15.19 23.59 24.75
N PHE A 811 -15.49 23.28 23.49
CA PHE A 811 -16.15 24.15 22.53
C PHE A 811 -17.67 24.04 22.65
N ASP A 812 -18.36 25.09 22.23
CA ASP A 812 -19.82 25.17 22.20
C ASP A 812 -20.43 24.18 21.19
N GLU A 813 -21.36 23.33 21.63
CA GLU A 813 -21.94 22.24 20.81
C GLU A 813 -22.76 22.73 19.60
N GLU A 814 -23.30 23.95 19.63
CA GLU A 814 -24.13 24.48 18.54
C GLU A 814 -23.33 25.19 17.44
N THR A 815 -22.22 25.84 17.78
CA THR A 815 -21.51 26.73 16.85
C THR A 815 -20.03 26.42 16.64
N ASP A 816 -19.44 25.55 17.47
CA ASP A 816 -18.00 25.19 17.51
C ASP A 816 -17.02 26.38 17.43
N SER A 817 -17.53 27.58 17.76
CA SER A 817 -16.85 28.86 17.51
C SER A 817 -16.41 29.55 18.79
N LYS A 818 -16.80 29.00 19.96
CA LYS A 818 -16.57 29.60 21.28
C LYS A 818 -16.16 28.53 22.28
N LEU A 819 -15.21 28.88 23.13
CA LEU A 819 -14.79 28.10 24.29
C LEU A 819 -15.70 28.43 25.47
N VAL A 820 -16.41 27.41 25.97
CA VAL A 820 -17.43 27.55 27.01
C VAL A 820 -16.96 27.01 28.36
N GLN A 821 -16.15 25.95 28.35
CA GLN A 821 -15.69 25.28 29.58
C GLN A 821 -14.24 24.82 29.43
N PHE A 822 -13.57 24.55 30.55
CA PHE A 822 -12.26 23.92 30.58
C PHE A 822 -12.25 22.77 31.60
N VAL A 823 -11.48 21.73 31.29
CA VAL A 823 -11.38 20.50 32.09
C VAL A 823 -10.02 20.45 32.77
N SER A 824 -10.01 20.23 34.08
CA SER A 824 -8.81 20.02 34.88
C SER A 824 -8.22 18.63 34.63
N SER A 825 -6.94 18.44 34.95
CA SER A 825 -6.26 17.14 34.90
C SER A 825 -6.88 16.07 35.82
N GLU A 826 -7.69 16.48 36.81
CA GLU A 826 -8.43 15.58 37.70
C GLU A 826 -9.88 15.31 37.22
N GLY A 827 -10.26 15.84 36.05
CA GLY A 827 -11.58 15.67 35.44
C GLY A 827 -12.64 16.68 35.89
N GLU A 828 -12.27 17.72 36.64
CA GLU A 828 -13.20 18.78 37.03
C GLU A 828 -13.53 19.68 35.84
N VAL A 829 -14.83 19.91 35.59
CA VAL A 829 -15.30 20.76 34.49
C VAL A 829 -15.70 22.12 35.03
N VAL A 830 -15.00 23.18 34.62
CA VAL A 830 -15.25 24.55 35.08
C VAL A 830 -15.69 25.43 33.90
N PRO A 831 -16.87 26.08 33.99
CA PRO A 831 -17.33 27.00 32.95
C PRO A 831 -16.58 28.34 33.00
N PHE A 832 -16.31 28.91 31.82
CA PHE A 832 -15.83 30.28 31.74
C PHE A 832 -16.94 31.28 32.14
N LYS A 833 -16.60 32.32 32.92
CA LYS A 833 -17.57 33.39 33.28
C LYS A 833 -18.08 34.18 32.07
N SER A 834 -17.31 34.20 30.99
CA SER A 834 -17.67 34.80 29.70
C SER A 834 -16.98 33.96 28.61
N PRO A 835 -17.71 33.48 27.59
CA PRO A 835 -17.14 32.62 26.54
C PRO A 835 -15.96 33.27 25.82
N VAL A 836 -14.93 32.49 25.50
CA VAL A 836 -13.73 32.98 24.79
C VAL A 836 -13.82 32.57 23.32
N ILE A 837 -13.58 33.50 22.40
CA ILE A 837 -13.63 33.22 20.96
C ILE A 837 -12.19 33.04 20.47
N PRO A 838 -11.78 31.84 20.02
CA PRO A 838 -10.44 31.59 19.47
C PRO A 838 -10.36 32.09 18.03
N HIS A 839 -10.19 33.41 17.88
CA HIS A 839 -10.06 34.08 16.59
C HIS A 839 -8.83 34.99 16.58
N GLY A 840 -8.10 35.00 15.47
CA GLY A 840 -6.87 35.78 15.31
C GLY A 840 -5.60 34.98 15.65
N ASN A 841 -4.52 35.68 16.00
CA ASN A 841 -3.24 35.07 16.31
C ASN A 841 -3.32 34.17 17.55
N ILE A 842 -2.61 33.04 17.53
CA ILE A 842 -2.72 32.01 18.56
C ILE A 842 -2.33 32.50 19.96
N GLU A 843 -1.33 33.37 20.04
CA GLU A 843 -0.90 33.99 21.28
C GLU A 843 -1.96 34.91 21.91
N GLU A 844 -2.78 35.57 21.10
CA GLU A 844 -3.78 36.55 21.57
C GLU A 844 -4.96 35.83 22.21
N TRP A 845 -5.52 34.82 21.53
CA TRP A 845 -6.66 34.10 22.08
C TRP A 845 -6.27 33.16 23.23
N LEU A 846 -5.06 32.60 23.24
CA LEU A 846 -4.51 31.88 24.40
C LEU A 846 -4.34 32.79 25.63
N GLY A 847 -3.96 34.04 25.42
CA GLY A 847 -3.95 35.07 26.46
C GLY A 847 -5.35 35.36 27.03
N LEU A 848 -6.37 35.35 26.17
CA LEU A 848 -7.77 35.49 26.58
C LEU A 848 -8.25 34.26 27.38
N VAL A 849 -7.89 33.04 26.97
CA VAL A 849 -8.16 31.80 27.71
C VAL A 849 -7.54 31.86 29.11
N GLN A 850 -6.26 32.23 29.22
CA GLN A 850 -5.59 32.39 30.51
C GLN A 850 -6.30 33.42 31.41
N THR A 851 -6.73 34.54 30.83
CA THR A 851 -7.47 35.57 31.57
C THR A 851 -8.86 35.08 31.99
N GLY A 852 -9.54 34.32 31.13
CA GLY A 852 -10.81 33.67 31.40
C GLY A 852 -10.72 32.67 32.56
N MET A 853 -9.71 31.81 32.57
CA MET A 853 -9.44 30.85 33.65
C MET A 853 -9.20 31.57 34.98
N LYS A 854 -8.35 32.61 34.99
CA LYS A 854 -8.10 33.42 36.19
C LYS A 854 -9.37 34.10 36.71
N LYS A 855 -10.24 34.58 35.82
CA LYS A 855 -11.52 35.19 36.22
C LYS A 855 -12.49 34.17 36.79
N ALA A 856 -12.57 32.96 36.21
CA ALA A 856 -13.41 31.88 36.71
C ALA A 856 -13.05 31.50 38.15
N MET A 857 -11.76 31.39 38.45
CA MET A 857 -11.23 30.99 39.77
C MET A 857 -11.19 32.11 40.82
N ARG A 858 -11.44 33.38 40.47
CA ARG A 858 -11.51 34.47 41.46
C ARG A 858 -12.83 34.37 42.26
N PRO A 859 -12.78 34.32 43.60
CA PRO A 859 -13.97 34.30 44.44
C PRO A 859 -14.80 35.59 44.24
N GLN A 860 -16.12 35.43 44.16
CA GLN A 860 -17.03 36.58 44.18
C GLN A 860 -16.98 37.22 45.57
N PRO A 861 -16.74 38.54 45.70
CA PRO A 861 -16.93 39.22 46.97
C PRO A 861 -18.44 39.34 47.22
N GLY A 862 -19.02 38.42 47.99
CA GLY A 862 -20.44 38.52 48.37
C GLY A 862 -21.21 37.25 48.73
N LEU A 863 -20.57 36.11 49.02
CA LEU A 863 -21.25 34.96 49.61
C LEU A 863 -20.46 34.52 50.85
N ALA A 864 -20.81 35.14 51.98
CA ALA A 864 -20.51 34.71 53.35
C ALA A 864 -21.83 34.36 54.04
#